data_AF-A0A6A4RMI8-F1
#
_entry.id   AF-A0A6A4RMI8-F1
#
_cell.length_a   1.000
_cell.length_b   1.000
_cell.length_c   1.000
_cell.angle_alpha   90.00
_cell.angle_beta   90.00
_cell.angle_gamma   90.00
#
_symmetry.space_group_name_H-M   'P 1'
#
loop_
_entity.id
_entity.type
_entity.pdbx_description
1 polymer ?
#
loop_
_entity_poly.entity_id
_entity_poly.type
_entity_poly.pdbx_seq_one_letter_code
_entity_poly.pdbx_strand_id
1 'polypeptide(L)'
;MAAVAALFTPCLVLTAAALCVSGQFTGTEMTCEDLGPSASTPTSVHELRPADIKVVAAVGDSLTAGNGIASSPNNVLDVLKQYRGLSWSIGGDDNLTTVTTLPNILKHFNHNLTGYSLGMGKQTTPQAFLNQAVAGAKSKDLPSQVRTLVARMKNDSRINFESDWKVITLFIGGNDVCDHCYNSLLYSEKNYVSHVQETLDYLHKEVPRALVNLIEPLHIIPLREMHTDASVKCPTWLVNILCPCVILPKPNSEALQLLEDINRSYQRALHELVESSQYDTRSDFTVVIQPFFREIVVPRLPDGRPDRSFFSADCFHLSQKAQTQMARSLWNNMSSPYIRTYNNSNYVYAGPSPTPGPITNWGSDFSCMDLEPSDTVPTSDILKKFNPSLRGFSKDQLPRQKGFNMAMAGAKTSDIPGQVQALIKAMREDKGVDIEKDWKLVTIFVGGNDLCHYCTDQNNLAPMNYSHNLMLSLDMLYKEVPRLLVNVVEIFEIYQLKTVKKNTLGCSLLQRISCPCVINPSENSPEIEEMKRINLQYQVEMKYLITGDRYDGKEDFAVVLQPFLHNSFIPQIGKGEPDESLFSVDCFHISERAHSEMAIALWNNMLEPEGKKQSYNNFTHDRSKIHCPSEASPFIFTKTNSFHSLPPVTSPTTSSPTTAIPLSPCPPTMHKWVPVIVGVVSLLAGIAVAWLFFSCCQRRKNTVPRGVEMRGTNF
;
A
#
# COMPACT_ATOMS: atom_id res chain seq x y z
N MET A 1 16.22 -48.13 30.57
CA MET A 1 16.79 -47.05 29.73
C MET A 1 15.66 -46.43 28.92
N ALA A 2 15.52 -45.09 29.02
CA ALA A 2 14.84 -44.08 28.15
C ALA A 2 13.77 -44.53 27.11
N ALA A 3 12.70 -43.81 26.76
CA ALA A 3 12.00 -42.55 27.11
C ALA A 3 10.74 -42.55 26.17
N VAL A 4 9.55 -41.98 26.45
CA VAL A 4 9.08 -40.63 26.02
C VAL A 4 7.51 -40.61 26.07
N ALA A 5 6.96 -39.51 26.63
CA ALA A 5 5.68 -38.76 26.40
C ALA A 5 4.32 -39.48 26.16
N ALA A 6 3.28 -39.29 26.99
CA ALA A 6 2.36 -38.13 27.18
C ALA A 6 1.26 -38.02 26.08
N LEU A 7 0.04 -38.50 26.35
CA LEU A 7 -1.16 -37.82 26.93
C LEU A 7 -2.09 -37.19 25.87
N PHE A 8 -3.18 -37.91 25.54
CA PHE A 8 -4.43 -37.37 24.98
C PHE A 8 -5.54 -37.65 26.01
N THR A 9 -6.35 -36.65 26.35
CA THR A 9 -7.60 -36.76 27.13
C THR A 9 -8.55 -35.62 26.69
N PRO A 10 -9.87 -35.70 26.93
CA PRO A 10 -10.85 -35.80 25.85
C PRO A 10 -11.98 -34.75 25.90
N CYS A 11 -12.87 -34.82 24.92
CA CYS A 11 -14.17 -34.16 24.85
C CYS A 11 -14.95 -34.20 26.19
N LEU A 12 -15.45 -33.04 26.64
CA LEU A 12 -16.60 -32.95 27.53
C LEU A 12 -17.67 -32.06 26.90
N VAL A 13 -18.79 -32.70 26.59
CA VAL A 13 -20.07 -32.09 26.20
C VAL A 13 -20.68 -31.43 27.44
N LEU A 14 -21.05 -30.16 27.35
CA LEU A 14 -21.89 -29.49 28.36
C LEU A 14 -23.22 -29.10 27.72
N THR A 15 -24.27 -29.70 28.26
CA THR A 15 -25.68 -29.56 27.91
C THR A 15 -26.22 -28.18 28.29
N ALA A 16 -27.09 -27.65 27.43
CA ALA A 16 -27.92 -26.49 27.70
C ALA A 16 -29.00 -26.80 28.75
N ALA A 17 -29.10 -25.95 29.77
CA ALA A 17 -30.33 -25.74 30.53
C ALA A 17 -30.55 -24.23 30.66
N ALA A 18 -31.65 -23.77 30.08
CA ALA A 18 -32.07 -22.39 30.03
C ALA A 18 -32.50 -21.86 31.39
N LEU A 19 -31.97 -20.70 31.78
CA LEU A 19 -32.68 -19.72 32.58
C LEU A 19 -32.80 -18.45 31.72
N CYS A 20 -34.03 -18.13 31.37
CA CYS A 20 -34.40 -16.90 30.71
C CYS A 20 -34.24 -15.75 31.72
N VAL A 21 -33.21 -14.93 31.55
CA VAL A 21 -33.16 -13.58 32.14
C VAL A 21 -32.91 -12.61 30.99
N SER A 22 -33.94 -11.86 30.64
CA SER A 22 -33.90 -10.75 29.71
C SER A 22 -33.10 -9.59 30.32
N GLY A 23 -31.82 -9.50 29.97
CA GLY A 23 -30.92 -8.39 30.28
C GLY A 23 -29.49 -8.80 29.94
N GLN A 24 -28.91 -8.28 28.86
CA GLN A 24 -27.52 -8.56 28.49
C GLN A 24 -26.58 -7.88 29.50
N PHE A 25 -26.25 -8.58 30.58
CA PHE A 25 -25.16 -8.17 31.47
C PHE A 25 -23.84 -8.23 30.70
N THR A 26 -23.16 -7.09 30.55
CA THR A 26 -21.82 -6.96 29.93
C THR A 26 -20.71 -6.76 30.95
N GLY A 27 -21.03 -6.92 32.23
CA GLY A 27 -20.07 -6.88 33.32
C GLY A 27 -19.16 -8.09 33.37
N THR A 28 -18.08 -7.93 34.13
CA THR A 28 -17.09 -8.97 34.40
C THR A 28 -16.98 -9.16 35.91
N GLU A 29 -16.70 -10.39 36.35
CA GLU A 29 -16.32 -10.66 37.73
C GLU A 29 -14.81 -10.83 37.81
N MET A 30 -14.19 -10.19 38.80
CA MET A 30 -12.76 -10.36 39.07
C MET A 30 -12.57 -11.57 39.98
N THR A 31 -11.87 -12.58 39.49
CA THR A 31 -11.56 -13.81 40.24
C THR A 31 -10.13 -13.83 40.78
N CYS A 32 -9.31 -12.84 40.43
CA CYS A 32 -7.95 -12.68 40.94
C CYS A 32 -7.96 -12.22 42.40
N GLU A 33 -7.01 -12.72 43.19
CA GLU A 33 -6.76 -12.20 44.54
C GLU A 33 -6.25 -10.75 44.44
N ASP A 34 -6.84 -9.84 45.22
CA ASP A 34 -6.38 -8.45 45.31
C ASP A 34 -5.08 -8.40 46.13
N LEU A 35 -3.96 -8.15 45.44
CA LEU A 35 -2.63 -8.08 46.06
C LEU A 35 -2.33 -6.72 46.71
N GLY A 36 -3.27 -5.77 46.69
CA GLY A 36 -3.09 -4.41 47.23
C GLY A 36 -1.96 -3.62 46.55
N PRO A 37 -1.75 -2.35 46.95
CA PRO A 37 -0.64 -1.54 46.44
C PRO A 37 0.73 -2.08 46.86
N SER A 38 1.77 -1.69 46.13
CA SER A 38 3.15 -1.96 46.52
C SER A 38 3.46 -1.30 47.88
N ALA A 39 4.36 -1.91 48.67
CA ALA A 39 4.72 -1.41 50.00
C ALA A 39 5.27 0.04 49.97
N SER A 40 5.88 0.43 48.86
CA SER A 40 6.26 1.80 48.52
C SER A 40 5.91 2.07 47.06
N THR A 41 5.69 3.34 46.70
CA THR A 41 5.46 3.71 45.30
C THR A 41 6.65 3.26 44.44
N PRO A 42 6.44 2.40 43.43
CA PRO A 42 7.54 1.87 42.64
C PRO A 42 8.24 2.99 41.87
N THR A 43 9.55 2.87 41.71
CA THR A 43 10.37 3.82 40.95
C THR A 43 10.54 3.40 39.49
N SER A 44 10.29 2.12 39.19
CA SER A 44 10.35 1.59 37.82
C SER A 44 8.98 1.13 37.34
N VAL A 45 8.73 1.33 36.04
CA VAL A 45 7.52 0.87 35.35
C VAL A 45 7.43 -0.67 35.33
N HIS A 46 8.58 -1.35 35.43
CA HIS A 46 8.69 -2.80 35.42
C HIS A 46 8.29 -3.46 36.75
N GLU A 47 8.03 -2.67 37.79
CA GLU A 47 7.61 -3.14 39.12
C GLU A 47 6.14 -2.80 39.41
N LEU A 48 5.41 -2.22 38.44
CA LEU A 48 4.06 -1.76 38.64
C LEU A 48 3.07 -2.90 38.95
N ARG A 49 2.37 -2.73 40.06
CA ARG A 49 1.14 -3.46 40.36
C ARG A 49 -0.08 -2.67 39.88
N PRO A 50 -1.21 -3.34 39.59
CA PRO A 50 -2.45 -2.65 39.20
C PRO A 50 -2.87 -1.56 40.19
N ALA A 51 -2.69 -1.79 41.50
CA ALA A 51 -3.03 -0.83 42.56
C ALA A 51 -2.11 0.40 42.62
N ASP A 52 -0.91 0.35 42.03
CA ASP A 52 0.03 1.49 42.00
C ASP A 52 -0.37 2.55 40.96
N ILE A 53 -1.19 2.17 39.97
CA ILE A 53 -1.69 3.08 38.93
C ILE A 53 -2.70 4.04 39.55
N LYS A 54 -2.48 5.34 39.39
CA LYS A 54 -3.38 6.38 39.88
C LYS A 54 -4.14 7.09 38.77
N VAL A 55 -3.59 7.16 37.57
CA VAL A 55 -4.17 7.92 36.46
C VAL A 55 -4.31 7.04 35.22
N VAL A 56 -5.49 7.06 34.60
CA VAL A 56 -5.71 6.51 33.26
C VAL A 56 -5.99 7.63 32.27
N ALA A 57 -5.48 7.50 31.05
CA ALA A 57 -5.71 8.45 29.97
C ALA A 57 -5.81 7.74 28.62
N ALA A 58 -6.45 8.38 27.64
CA ALA A 58 -6.51 7.81 26.29
C ALA A 58 -6.57 8.86 25.17
N VAL A 59 -5.96 8.53 24.05
CA VAL A 59 -6.04 9.25 22.76
C VAL A 59 -6.37 8.26 21.64
N GLY A 60 -7.00 8.73 20.58
CA GLY A 60 -7.43 7.88 19.48
C GLY A 60 -8.59 8.43 18.67
N ASP A 61 -9.38 7.52 18.09
CA ASP A 61 -10.51 7.83 17.22
C ASP A 61 -11.90 7.61 17.86
N SER A 62 -12.89 7.33 17.04
CA SER A 62 -14.28 7.10 17.44
C SER A 62 -14.50 5.86 18.30
N LEU A 63 -13.66 4.82 18.19
CA LEU A 63 -13.77 3.64 19.06
C LEU A 63 -13.36 3.98 20.50
N THR A 64 -12.31 4.76 20.68
CA THR A 64 -11.85 5.26 21.98
C THR A 64 -12.77 6.37 22.53
N ALA A 65 -13.38 7.19 21.65
CA ALA A 65 -14.39 8.17 22.04
C ALA A 65 -15.74 7.54 22.44
N GLY A 66 -15.95 6.26 22.09
CA GLY A 66 -17.16 5.50 22.43
C GLY A 66 -18.37 5.82 21.55
N ASN A 67 -18.16 6.06 20.26
CA ASN A 67 -19.25 6.31 19.32
C ASN A 67 -20.24 5.13 19.28
N GLY A 68 -21.51 5.42 19.59
CA GLY A 68 -22.62 4.49 19.45
C GLY A 68 -22.60 3.23 20.30
N ILE A 69 -21.82 3.16 21.39
CA ILE A 69 -21.66 1.94 22.19
C ILE A 69 -23.02 1.38 22.68
N ALA A 70 -23.91 2.25 23.14
CA ALA A 70 -25.23 1.91 23.65
C ALA A 70 -26.37 2.12 22.63
N SER A 71 -26.04 2.32 21.35
CA SER A 71 -27.03 2.51 20.31
C SER A 71 -27.89 1.26 20.15
N SER A 72 -29.21 1.44 20.13
CA SER A 72 -30.11 0.37 19.68
C SER A 72 -29.84 0.03 18.21
N PRO A 73 -29.93 -1.24 17.78
CA PRO A 73 -29.50 -1.66 16.43
C PRO A 73 -30.10 -0.87 15.26
N ASN A 74 -31.31 -0.33 15.40
CA ASN A 74 -32.00 0.42 14.35
C ASN A 74 -31.81 1.96 14.44
N ASN A 75 -31.08 2.45 15.44
CA ASN A 75 -30.90 3.88 15.67
C ASN A 75 -29.53 4.36 15.16
N VAL A 76 -29.36 4.38 13.84
CA VAL A 76 -28.10 4.73 13.18
C VAL A 76 -27.62 6.14 13.55
N LEU A 77 -28.54 7.10 13.75
CA LEU A 77 -28.19 8.47 14.14
C LEU A 77 -27.54 8.56 15.53
N ASP A 78 -27.81 7.60 16.40
CA ASP A 78 -27.25 7.56 17.75
C ASP A 78 -25.75 7.26 17.79
N VAL A 79 -25.19 6.75 16.68
CA VAL A 79 -23.74 6.55 16.51
C VAL A 79 -22.96 7.88 16.57
N LEU A 80 -23.62 9.00 16.29
CA LEU A 80 -23.03 10.34 16.45
C LEU A 80 -22.82 10.72 17.93
N LYS A 81 -23.47 10.02 18.87
CA LYS A 81 -23.24 10.19 20.31
C LYS A 81 -22.00 9.42 20.74
N GLN A 82 -21.20 10.06 21.57
CA GLN A 82 -19.94 9.56 22.12
C GLN A 82 -20.16 9.15 23.58
N TYR A 83 -20.39 7.86 23.81
CA TYR A 83 -20.58 7.23 25.12
C TYR A 83 -19.23 6.98 25.81
N ARG A 84 -18.54 8.06 26.15
CA ARG A 84 -17.18 8.03 26.69
C ARG A 84 -17.06 7.21 27.98
N GLY A 85 -18.08 7.25 28.83
CA GLY A 85 -18.13 6.46 30.06
C GLY A 85 -18.19 4.95 29.87
N LEU A 86 -18.56 4.48 28.68
CA LEU A 86 -18.60 3.05 28.31
C LEU A 86 -17.40 2.60 27.45
N SER A 87 -16.47 3.50 27.13
CA SER A 87 -15.31 3.20 26.29
C SER A 87 -14.39 2.17 26.94
N TRP A 88 -14.06 1.10 26.21
CA TRP A 88 -13.27 -0.03 26.69
C TRP A 88 -11.95 0.34 27.39
N SER A 89 -11.26 1.38 26.91
CA SER A 89 -9.92 1.76 27.36
C SER A 89 -9.89 2.83 28.45
N ILE A 90 -10.98 3.59 28.64
CA ILE A 90 -10.96 4.81 29.47
C ILE A 90 -12.31 5.20 30.11
N GLY A 91 -13.39 4.47 29.84
CA GLY A 91 -14.70 4.71 30.46
C GLY A 91 -14.76 4.26 31.91
N GLY A 92 -15.47 4.99 32.76
CA GLY A 92 -15.61 4.70 34.19
C GLY A 92 -17.05 4.67 34.70
N ASP A 93 -18.04 4.60 33.82
CA ASP A 93 -19.45 4.46 34.22
C ASP A 93 -19.67 3.15 34.97
N ASP A 94 -20.55 3.20 35.98
CA ASP A 94 -20.87 2.09 36.89
C ASP A 94 -19.61 1.39 37.48
N ASN A 95 -19.73 0.08 37.75
CA ASN A 95 -18.67 -0.77 38.30
C ASN A 95 -18.37 -1.93 37.34
N LEU A 96 -17.32 -2.70 37.66
CA LEU A 96 -16.88 -3.83 36.84
C LEU A 96 -17.97 -4.89 36.58
N THR A 97 -18.84 -5.14 37.56
CA THR A 97 -19.92 -6.14 37.45
C THR A 97 -21.07 -5.71 36.53
N THR A 98 -21.08 -4.44 36.09
CA THR A 98 -22.10 -3.90 35.17
C THR A 98 -21.48 -3.48 33.84
N VAL A 99 -20.34 -2.79 33.88
CA VAL A 99 -19.66 -2.22 32.71
C VAL A 99 -18.18 -2.62 32.76
N THR A 100 -17.73 -3.41 31.80
CA THR A 100 -16.33 -3.84 31.74
C THR A 100 -15.50 -2.86 30.91
N THR A 101 -14.60 -2.14 31.58
CA THR A 101 -13.61 -1.25 30.97
C THR A 101 -12.28 -1.37 31.72
N LEU A 102 -11.17 -0.94 31.12
CA LEU A 102 -9.88 -0.92 31.80
C LEU A 102 -9.93 -0.12 33.12
N PRO A 103 -10.54 1.08 33.20
CA PRO A 103 -10.66 1.78 34.48
C PRO A 103 -11.53 1.05 35.50
N ASN A 104 -12.62 0.40 35.09
CA ASN A 104 -13.45 -0.37 36.03
C ASN A 104 -12.72 -1.62 36.57
N ILE A 105 -11.84 -2.23 35.75
CA ILE A 105 -10.91 -3.27 36.18
C ILE A 105 -9.90 -2.71 37.19
N LEU A 106 -9.25 -1.60 36.88
CA LEU A 106 -8.24 -0.98 37.76
C LEU A 106 -8.83 -0.44 39.07
N LYS A 107 -10.08 0.06 39.04
CA LYS A 107 -10.83 0.48 40.24
C LYS A 107 -11.05 -0.65 41.24
N HIS A 108 -10.96 -1.92 40.82
CA HIS A 108 -11.00 -3.05 41.73
C HIS A 108 -9.79 -3.06 42.66
N PHE A 109 -8.60 -2.69 42.15
CA PHE A 109 -7.33 -2.68 42.89
C PHE A 109 -7.00 -1.32 43.51
N ASN A 110 -7.48 -0.21 42.90
CA ASN A 110 -7.30 1.14 43.41
C ASN A 110 -8.57 1.98 43.26
N HIS A 111 -9.32 2.13 44.34
CA HIS A 111 -10.54 2.94 44.36
C HIS A 111 -10.31 4.46 44.16
N ASN A 112 -9.07 4.94 44.34
CA ASN A 112 -8.70 6.35 44.14
C ASN A 112 -8.23 6.64 42.71
N LEU A 113 -8.41 5.70 41.77
CA LEU A 113 -8.08 5.91 40.37
C LEU A 113 -8.79 7.16 39.82
N THR A 114 -8.08 7.96 39.03
CA THR A 114 -8.62 9.15 38.35
C THR A 114 -8.28 9.12 36.86
N GLY A 115 -8.84 10.06 36.09
CA GLY A 115 -8.54 10.25 34.66
C GLY A 115 -9.58 9.69 33.70
N TYR A 116 -10.38 8.71 34.14
CA TYR A 116 -11.42 8.08 33.33
C TYR A 116 -12.54 9.04 32.93
N SER A 117 -13.18 8.77 31.80
CA SER A 117 -14.34 9.51 31.32
C SER A 117 -15.66 8.94 31.86
N LEU A 118 -16.68 9.80 31.97
CA LEU A 118 -18.01 9.47 32.47
C LEU A 118 -19.09 9.92 31.49
N GLY A 119 -20.20 9.18 31.38
CA GLY A 119 -21.36 9.55 30.57
C GLY A 119 -21.04 9.82 29.09
N MET A 120 -21.71 10.82 28.52
CA MET A 120 -21.61 11.18 27.10
C MET A 120 -20.99 12.56 26.90
N GLY A 121 -20.26 12.75 25.79
CA GLY A 121 -19.79 14.07 25.39
C GLY A 121 -18.64 14.04 24.37
N LYS A 122 -18.23 15.21 23.90
CA LYS A 122 -17.04 15.40 23.04
C LYS A 122 -15.77 15.55 23.89
N GLN A 123 -14.59 15.50 23.29
CA GLN A 123 -13.29 15.61 23.98
C GLN A 123 -13.11 16.92 24.78
N THR A 124 -13.90 17.94 24.45
CA THR A 124 -13.91 19.24 25.14
C THR A 124 -14.86 19.29 26.34
N THR A 125 -15.76 18.31 26.48
CA THR A 125 -16.73 18.27 27.58
C THR A 125 -16.07 17.83 28.89
N PRO A 126 -16.52 18.32 30.06
CA PRO A 126 -15.97 17.91 31.36
C PRO A 126 -15.98 16.39 31.57
N GLN A 127 -17.03 15.73 31.09
CA GLN A 127 -17.26 14.28 31.09
C GLN A 127 -16.14 13.47 30.43
N ALA A 128 -15.49 14.03 29.41
CA ALA A 128 -14.41 13.36 28.70
C ALA A 128 -13.13 13.26 29.53
N PHE A 129 -12.93 14.15 30.49
CA PHE A 129 -11.72 14.27 31.30
C PHE A 129 -10.40 14.02 30.52
N LEU A 130 -9.70 12.88 30.73
CA LEU A 130 -8.47 12.53 30.02
C LEU A 130 -8.66 11.61 28.80
N ASN A 131 -9.91 11.32 28.41
CA ASN A 131 -10.22 10.76 27.10
C ASN A 131 -10.21 11.90 26.07
N GLN A 132 -9.09 12.07 25.37
CA GLN A 132 -8.92 13.10 24.34
C GLN A 132 -9.10 12.56 22.90
N ALA A 133 -9.63 11.34 22.76
CA ALA A 133 -9.95 10.75 21.47
C ALA A 133 -11.02 11.54 20.71
N VAL A 134 -10.89 11.63 19.38
CA VAL A 134 -11.74 12.42 18.50
C VAL A 134 -12.31 11.55 17.39
N ALA A 135 -13.64 11.52 17.25
CA ALA A 135 -14.29 10.76 16.20
C ALA A 135 -13.81 11.19 14.80
N GLY A 136 -13.48 10.21 13.95
CA GLY A 136 -12.95 10.44 12.60
C GLY A 136 -11.46 10.82 12.54
N ALA A 137 -10.78 10.91 13.68
CA ALA A 137 -9.35 11.20 13.73
C ALA A 137 -8.50 10.13 13.04
N LYS A 138 -7.36 10.56 12.51
CA LYS A 138 -6.34 9.74 11.87
C LYS A 138 -5.00 9.88 12.59
N SER A 139 -3.99 9.13 12.16
CA SER A 139 -2.64 9.16 12.76
C SER A 139 -2.09 10.59 12.93
N LYS A 140 -2.23 11.44 11.91
CA LYS A 140 -1.79 12.85 11.90
C LYS A 140 -2.39 13.73 13.01
N ASP A 141 -3.52 13.33 13.59
CA ASP A 141 -4.22 14.11 14.61
C ASP A 141 -3.73 13.79 16.04
N LEU A 142 -3.05 12.65 16.22
CA LEU A 142 -2.54 12.20 17.53
C LEU A 142 -1.62 13.22 18.21
N PRO A 143 -0.66 13.88 17.53
CA PRO A 143 0.22 14.84 18.18
C PRO A 143 -0.53 16.02 18.83
N SER A 144 -1.68 16.41 18.28
CA SER A 144 -2.51 17.47 18.88
C SER A 144 -3.30 16.97 20.10
N GLN A 145 -3.86 15.75 20.00
CA GLN A 145 -4.57 15.12 21.11
C GLN A 145 -3.66 14.92 22.32
N VAL A 146 -2.42 14.45 22.11
CA VAL A 146 -1.49 14.16 23.20
C VAL A 146 -0.99 15.43 23.91
N ARG A 147 -0.73 16.51 23.16
CA ARG A 147 -0.38 17.82 23.74
C ARG A 147 -1.50 18.35 24.63
N THR A 148 -2.74 18.22 24.17
CA THR A 148 -3.93 18.59 24.97
C THR A 148 -4.06 17.72 26.22
N LEU A 149 -3.85 16.40 26.08
CA LEU A 149 -3.88 15.47 27.20
C LEU A 149 -2.84 15.81 28.28
N VAL A 150 -1.58 16.03 27.88
CA VAL A 150 -0.50 16.38 28.81
C VAL A 150 -0.77 17.71 29.50
N ALA A 151 -1.24 18.73 28.78
CA ALA A 151 -1.62 20.01 29.37
C ALA A 151 -2.73 19.87 30.42
N ARG A 152 -3.73 19.02 30.16
CA ARG A 152 -4.80 18.72 31.13
C ARG A 152 -4.25 18.04 32.37
N MET A 153 -3.37 17.05 32.23
CA MET A 153 -2.77 16.36 33.38
C MET A 153 -1.90 17.30 34.23
N LYS A 154 -1.13 18.20 33.61
CA LYS A 154 -0.30 19.19 34.32
C LYS A 154 -1.13 20.22 35.10
N ASN A 155 -2.34 20.52 34.64
CA ASN A 155 -3.19 21.56 35.22
C ASN A 155 -4.27 21.05 36.20
N ASP A 156 -4.43 19.73 36.36
CA ASP A 156 -5.45 19.16 37.25
C ASP A 156 -4.88 18.87 38.65
N SER A 157 -5.40 19.57 39.66
CA SER A 157 -4.95 19.43 41.05
C SER A 157 -5.13 18.02 41.66
N ARG A 158 -5.93 17.14 41.03
CA ARG A 158 -6.12 15.75 41.48
C ARG A 158 -4.99 14.83 41.01
N ILE A 159 -4.11 15.31 40.12
CA ILE A 159 -3.02 14.54 39.53
C ILE A 159 -1.70 15.17 39.98
N ASN A 160 -0.90 14.42 40.72
CA ASN A 160 0.50 14.78 40.87
C ASN A 160 1.26 14.33 39.62
N PHE A 161 1.41 15.25 38.67
CA PHE A 161 1.98 14.97 37.36
C PHE A 161 3.36 14.32 37.43
N GLU A 162 4.19 14.65 38.42
CA GLU A 162 5.54 14.10 38.56
C GLU A 162 5.56 12.72 39.22
N SER A 163 4.74 12.51 40.27
CA SER A 163 4.85 11.31 41.10
C SER A 163 3.82 10.22 40.82
N ASP A 164 2.68 10.53 40.22
CA ASP A 164 1.61 9.55 40.03
C ASP A 164 1.88 8.66 38.82
N TRP A 165 1.66 7.36 38.95
CA TRP A 165 1.77 6.42 37.83
C TRP A 165 0.58 6.54 36.89
N LYS A 166 0.88 6.65 35.59
CA LYS A 166 -0.09 6.88 34.52
C LYS A 166 -0.10 5.69 33.57
N VAL A 167 -1.29 5.22 33.20
CA VAL A 167 -1.49 4.35 32.04
C VAL A 167 -2.14 5.15 30.92
N ILE A 168 -1.47 5.23 29.77
CA ILE A 168 -1.95 5.99 28.61
C ILE A 168 -2.22 5.00 27.47
N THR A 169 -3.48 4.91 27.02
CA THR A 169 -3.86 4.04 25.90
C THR A 169 -3.94 4.83 24.61
N LEU A 170 -3.21 4.39 23.58
CA LEU A 170 -3.18 5.01 22.25
C LEU A 170 -3.70 4.00 21.22
N PHE A 171 -4.80 4.35 20.53
CA PHE A 171 -5.40 3.51 19.49
C PHE A 171 -5.86 4.35 18.30
N ILE A 172 -5.26 4.12 17.13
CA ILE A 172 -5.53 4.85 15.89
C ILE A 172 -5.31 3.93 14.68
N GLY A 173 -5.69 4.39 13.48
CA GLY A 173 -5.28 3.78 12.21
C GLY A 173 -6.43 3.18 11.41
N GLY A 174 -7.58 2.90 12.03
CA GLY A 174 -8.76 2.42 11.30
C GLY A 174 -9.20 3.39 10.21
N ASN A 175 -9.29 4.68 10.55
CA ASN A 175 -9.64 5.74 9.62
C ASN A 175 -8.56 6.02 8.56
N ASP A 176 -7.28 5.77 8.86
CA ASP A 176 -6.19 5.88 7.88
C ASP A 176 -6.33 4.78 6.81
N VAL A 177 -6.59 3.54 7.24
CA VAL A 177 -6.82 2.39 6.35
C VAL A 177 -8.11 2.56 5.54
N CYS A 178 -9.19 3.05 6.16
CA CYS A 178 -10.46 3.34 5.50
C CYS A 178 -10.37 4.35 4.36
N ASP A 179 -9.34 5.23 4.36
CA ASP A 179 -9.12 6.26 3.34
C ASP A 179 -7.87 6.00 2.48
N HIS A 180 -7.12 4.91 2.72
CA HIS A 180 -5.85 4.65 2.05
C HIS A 180 -5.98 4.68 0.52
N CYS A 181 -7.05 4.10 -0.02
CA CYS A 181 -7.30 4.06 -1.46
C CYS A 181 -7.63 5.43 -2.10
N TYR A 182 -7.92 6.46 -1.30
CA TYR A 182 -8.08 7.83 -1.80
C TYR A 182 -6.76 8.58 -1.90
N ASN A 183 -5.84 8.33 -0.97
CA ASN A 183 -4.53 8.97 -0.95
C ASN A 183 -3.48 8.07 -0.28
N SER A 184 -2.93 7.14 -1.05
CA SER A 184 -1.96 6.15 -0.57
C SER A 184 -0.64 6.77 -0.09
N LEU A 185 -0.29 7.97 -0.58
CA LEU A 185 0.88 8.72 -0.11
C LEU A 185 0.65 9.32 1.27
N LEU A 186 -0.49 9.98 1.47
CA LEU A 186 -0.85 10.59 2.75
C LEU A 186 -1.00 9.53 3.84
N TYR A 187 -1.66 8.41 3.51
CA TYR A 187 -1.87 7.26 4.39
C TYR A 187 -0.86 6.14 4.10
N SER A 188 0.38 6.50 3.79
CA SER A 188 1.47 5.53 3.65
C SER A 188 1.93 5.01 5.01
N GLU A 189 2.59 3.85 5.02
CA GLU A 189 3.24 3.28 6.21
C GLU A 189 4.14 4.31 6.90
N LYS A 190 5.00 4.96 6.13
CA LYS A 190 5.96 5.96 6.62
C LYS A 190 5.28 7.12 7.34
N ASN A 191 4.22 7.68 6.75
CA ASN A 191 3.49 8.79 7.37
C ASN A 191 2.72 8.34 8.60
N TYR A 192 2.08 7.16 8.54
CA TYR A 192 1.37 6.61 9.68
C TYR A 192 2.33 6.44 10.88
N VAL A 193 3.47 5.79 10.66
CA VAL A 193 4.48 5.53 11.70
C VAL A 193 5.10 6.82 12.20
N SER A 194 5.40 7.79 11.32
CA SER A 194 6.01 9.05 11.74
C SER A 194 5.11 9.87 12.68
N HIS A 195 3.79 9.89 12.45
CA HIS A 195 2.86 10.58 13.35
C HIS A 195 2.73 9.86 14.71
N VAL A 196 2.74 8.53 14.71
CA VAL A 196 2.74 7.74 15.96
C VAL A 196 4.06 7.95 16.72
N GLN A 197 5.19 7.92 16.02
CA GLN A 197 6.51 8.20 16.58
C GLN A 197 6.57 9.61 17.18
N GLU A 198 6.15 10.66 16.46
CA GLU A 198 6.09 12.03 17.01
C GLU A 198 5.29 12.10 18.32
N THR A 199 4.19 11.35 18.38
CA THR A 199 3.31 11.29 19.55
C THR A 199 4.01 10.62 20.74
N LEU A 200 4.66 9.47 20.51
CA LEU A 200 5.38 8.72 21.54
C LEU A 200 6.65 9.46 22.00
N ASP A 201 7.38 10.09 21.09
CA ASP A 201 8.55 10.93 21.40
C ASP A 201 8.16 12.09 22.34
N TYR A 202 7.02 12.72 22.08
CA TYR A 202 6.49 13.76 22.95
C TYR A 202 6.13 13.22 24.35
N LEU A 203 5.46 12.07 24.44
CA LEU A 203 5.15 11.43 25.73
C LEU A 203 6.40 11.04 26.50
N HIS A 204 7.37 10.41 25.83
CA HIS A 204 8.64 9.99 26.41
C HIS A 204 9.43 11.18 26.94
N LYS A 205 9.36 12.33 26.25
CA LYS A 205 9.99 13.57 26.70
C LYS A 205 9.28 14.24 27.88
N GLU A 206 7.95 14.28 27.87
CA GLU A 206 7.18 15.19 28.74
C GLU A 206 6.51 14.52 29.94
N VAL A 207 6.28 13.20 29.93
CA VAL A 207 5.42 12.54 30.92
C VAL A 207 6.22 11.58 31.79
N PRO A 208 6.55 11.91 33.05
CA PRO A 208 7.19 10.97 33.96
C PRO A 208 6.23 9.87 34.42
N ARG A 209 6.79 8.72 34.83
CA ARG A 209 6.04 7.60 35.42
C ARG A 209 4.85 7.15 34.57
N ALA A 210 5.11 6.67 33.36
CA ALA A 210 4.04 6.26 32.45
C ALA A 210 4.27 4.91 31.76
N LEU A 211 3.23 4.09 31.76
CA LEU A 211 3.09 2.93 30.89
C LEU A 211 2.20 3.34 29.71
N VAL A 212 2.72 3.26 28.49
CA VAL A 212 1.93 3.56 27.29
C VAL A 212 1.49 2.25 26.64
N ASN A 213 0.18 2.00 26.59
CA ASN A 213 -0.42 0.93 25.82
C ASN A 213 -0.60 1.38 24.37
N LEU A 214 0.26 0.90 23.47
CA LEU A 214 0.13 1.13 22.02
C LEU A 214 -0.68 -0.01 21.39
N ILE A 215 -1.92 0.27 21.02
CA ILE A 215 -2.80 -0.72 20.44
C ILE A 215 -2.53 -0.81 18.93
N GLU A 216 -2.33 -2.02 18.42
CA GLU A 216 -2.16 -2.20 16.98
C GLU A 216 -3.44 -1.83 16.21
N PRO A 217 -3.32 -1.23 15.01
CA PRO A 217 -4.45 -1.04 14.11
C PRO A 217 -5.21 -2.33 13.91
N LEU A 218 -6.53 -2.23 13.93
CA LEU A 218 -7.40 -3.38 13.75
C LEU A 218 -7.21 -3.98 12.35
N HIS A 219 -7.11 -5.31 12.28
CA HIS A 219 -7.22 -6.01 11.01
C HIS A 219 -8.63 -5.86 10.47
N ILE A 220 -8.82 -4.89 9.57
CA ILE A 220 -10.15 -4.36 9.26
C ILE A 220 -10.89 -5.17 8.18
N ILE A 221 -10.20 -6.04 7.44
CA ILE A 221 -10.80 -6.80 6.32
C ILE A 221 -12.01 -7.66 6.74
N PRO A 222 -12.01 -8.37 7.89
CA PRO A 222 -13.16 -9.15 8.34
C PRO A 222 -14.45 -8.34 8.50
N LEU A 223 -14.38 -7.00 8.66
CA LEU A 223 -15.56 -6.13 8.66
C LEU A 223 -16.48 -6.35 7.46
N ARG A 224 -15.90 -6.71 6.31
CA ARG A 224 -16.65 -6.97 5.07
C ARG A 224 -17.74 -8.02 5.24
N GLU A 225 -17.53 -9.00 6.12
CA GLU A 225 -18.49 -10.06 6.38
C GLU A 225 -19.84 -9.52 6.90
N MET A 226 -19.82 -8.40 7.62
CA MET A 226 -21.05 -7.72 8.08
C MET A 226 -21.87 -7.11 6.94
N HIS A 227 -21.25 -6.91 5.78
CA HIS A 227 -21.79 -6.12 4.68
C HIS A 227 -22.04 -6.92 3.39
N THR A 228 -21.64 -8.19 3.35
CA THR A 228 -21.88 -9.09 2.21
C THR A 228 -23.20 -9.85 2.30
N ASP A 229 -23.71 -10.13 3.50
CA ASP A 229 -25.00 -10.78 3.71
C ASP A 229 -26.09 -9.76 4.08
N ALA A 230 -27.01 -9.51 3.15
CA ALA A 230 -28.15 -8.60 3.36
C ALA A 230 -29.06 -9.00 4.53
N SER A 231 -29.07 -10.27 4.94
CA SER A 231 -29.87 -10.77 6.06
C SER A 231 -29.41 -10.26 7.43
N VAL A 232 -28.17 -9.77 7.53
CA VAL A 232 -27.62 -9.10 8.74
C VAL A 232 -28.24 -7.71 8.94
N LYS A 233 -28.83 -7.13 7.88
CA LYS A 233 -29.51 -5.83 7.86
C LYS A 233 -28.61 -4.66 8.28
N CYS A 234 -27.35 -4.70 7.89
CA CYS A 234 -26.40 -3.61 8.12
C CYS A 234 -26.61 -2.48 7.11
N PRO A 235 -26.43 -1.21 7.51
CA PRO A 235 -26.54 -0.07 6.60
C PRO A 235 -25.27 0.05 5.73
N THR A 236 -25.07 -0.89 4.81
CA THR A 236 -23.87 -0.96 3.94
C THR A 236 -23.65 0.33 3.13
N TRP A 237 -24.71 1.04 2.76
CA TRP A 237 -24.61 2.34 2.10
C TRP A 237 -23.85 3.38 2.92
N LEU A 238 -23.96 3.34 4.26
CA LEU A 238 -23.28 4.25 5.16
C LEU A 238 -21.80 3.89 5.29
N VAL A 239 -21.49 2.60 5.47
CA VAL A 239 -20.09 2.14 5.59
C VAL A 239 -19.35 2.27 4.26
N ASN A 240 -20.04 2.22 3.12
CA ASN A 240 -19.49 2.60 1.82
C ASN A 240 -19.01 4.06 1.77
N ILE A 241 -19.57 4.95 2.59
CA ILE A 241 -19.14 6.36 2.68
C ILE A 241 -18.01 6.49 3.70
N LEU A 242 -18.12 5.81 4.85
CA LEU A 242 -17.19 5.95 5.97
C LEU A 242 -15.88 5.15 5.78
N CYS A 243 -15.94 3.99 5.15
CA CYS A 243 -14.82 3.09 4.96
C CYS A 243 -14.85 2.40 3.58
N PRO A 244 -14.87 3.18 2.48
CA PRO A 244 -15.03 2.68 1.12
C PRO A 244 -13.91 1.71 0.72
N CYS A 245 -12.68 1.97 1.17
CA CYS A 245 -11.54 1.13 0.81
C CYS A 245 -11.69 -0.30 1.31
N VAL A 246 -12.43 -0.54 2.40
CA VAL A 246 -12.69 -1.89 2.93
C VAL A 246 -13.87 -2.55 2.23
N ILE A 247 -14.98 -1.82 2.02
CA ILE A 247 -16.24 -2.44 1.57
C ILE A 247 -16.32 -2.59 0.05
N LEU A 248 -15.85 -1.60 -0.71
CA LEU A 248 -16.05 -1.52 -2.16
C LEU A 248 -15.21 -2.51 -2.99
N PRO A 249 -13.94 -2.84 -2.66
CA PRO A 249 -13.16 -3.76 -3.47
C PRO A 249 -13.82 -5.13 -3.61
N LYS A 250 -13.69 -5.77 -4.78
CA LYS A 250 -14.21 -7.14 -4.97
C LYS A 250 -13.41 -8.14 -4.11
N PRO A 251 -14.01 -9.27 -3.69
CA PRO A 251 -13.26 -10.37 -3.10
C PRO A 251 -12.09 -10.78 -4.01
N ASN A 252 -10.93 -11.05 -3.43
CA ASN A 252 -9.69 -11.45 -4.14
C ASN A 252 -9.17 -10.44 -5.18
N SER A 253 -9.58 -9.17 -5.10
CA SER A 253 -9.03 -8.11 -5.96
C SER A 253 -7.68 -7.60 -5.44
N GLU A 254 -6.83 -7.10 -6.34
CA GLU A 254 -5.57 -6.44 -5.97
C GLU A 254 -5.81 -5.23 -5.06
N ALA A 255 -6.89 -4.47 -5.27
CA ALA A 255 -7.25 -3.36 -4.37
C ALA A 255 -7.52 -3.82 -2.93
N LEU A 256 -8.10 -5.01 -2.74
CA LEU A 256 -8.26 -5.60 -1.41
C LEU A 256 -6.93 -6.11 -0.87
N GLN A 257 -6.09 -6.70 -1.72
CA GLN A 257 -4.75 -7.16 -1.32
C GLN A 257 -3.87 -5.98 -0.88
N LEU A 258 -3.88 -4.87 -1.61
CA LEU A 258 -3.16 -3.65 -1.23
C LEU A 258 -3.65 -3.12 0.13
N LEU A 259 -4.96 -3.21 0.39
CA LEU A 259 -5.53 -2.82 1.68
C LEU A 259 -5.09 -3.77 2.82
N GLU A 260 -5.02 -5.07 2.54
CA GLU A 260 -4.44 -6.06 3.47
C GLU A 260 -3.00 -5.69 3.76
N ASP A 261 -2.21 -5.47 2.71
CA ASP A 261 -0.77 -5.20 2.81
C ASP A 261 -0.50 -3.93 3.61
N ILE A 262 -1.22 -2.83 3.35
CA ILE A 262 -1.03 -1.58 4.13
C ILE A 262 -1.45 -1.74 5.59
N ASN A 263 -2.54 -2.45 5.87
CA ASN A 263 -2.98 -2.69 7.24
C ASN A 263 -1.94 -3.53 8.02
N ARG A 264 -1.41 -4.59 7.40
CA ARG A 264 -0.33 -5.41 7.96
C ARG A 264 0.99 -4.66 8.10
N SER A 265 1.28 -3.79 7.14
CA SER A 265 2.44 -2.90 7.16
C SER A 265 2.40 -1.95 8.36
N TYR A 266 1.27 -1.32 8.65
CA TYR A 266 1.12 -0.50 9.86
C TYR A 266 1.38 -1.29 11.14
N GLN A 267 0.80 -2.50 11.24
CA GLN A 267 1.01 -3.37 12.40
C GLN A 267 2.50 -3.72 12.57
N ARG A 268 3.17 -4.12 11.49
CA ARG A 268 4.61 -4.45 11.49
C ARG A 268 5.48 -3.25 11.88
N ALA A 269 5.20 -2.08 11.31
CA ALA A 269 6.03 -0.92 11.53
C ALA A 269 5.90 -0.36 12.96
N LEU A 270 4.72 -0.45 13.59
CA LEU A 270 4.60 -0.16 15.03
C LEU A 270 5.43 -1.12 15.87
N HIS A 271 5.42 -2.40 15.52
CA HIS A 271 6.20 -3.41 16.21
C HIS A 271 7.70 -3.13 16.11
N GLU A 272 8.20 -2.82 14.92
CA GLU A 272 9.60 -2.42 14.73
C GLU A 272 9.95 -1.14 15.52
N LEU A 273 9.03 -0.18 15.57
CA LEU A 273 9.22 1.06 16.34
C LEU A 273 9.39 0.80 17.83
N VAL A 274 8.56 -0.07 18.44
CA VAL A 274 8.65 -0.40 19.86
C VAL A 274 9.85 -1.29 20.17
N GLU A 275 10.12 -2.30 19.34
CA GLU A 275 11.27 -3.21 19.51
C GLU A 275 12.63 -2.52 19.35
N SER A 276 12.68 -1.35 18.70
CA SER A 276 13.88 -0.51 18.63
C SER A 276 14.44 -0.11 20.01
N SER A 277 13.67 -0.30 21.09
CA SER A 277 14.00 0.07 22.47
C SER A 277 14.19 1.57 22.69
N GLN A 278 13.81 2.41 21.73
CA GLN A 278 14.01 3.86 21.82
C GLN A 278 13.23 4.53 22.97
N TYR A 279 12.19 3.86 23.48
CA TYR A 279 11.36 4.36 24.58
C TYR A 279 11.70 3.77 25.95
N ASP A 280 12.73 2.92 26.01
CA ASP A 280 13.15 2.21 27.23
C ASP A 280 14.46 2.78 27.80
N THR A 281 14.73 4.06 27.51
CA THR A 281 15.95 4.76 27.96
C THR A 281 15.88 5.23 29.41
N ARG A 282 14.71 5.17 30.04
CA ARG A 282 14.47 5.53 31.44
C ARG A 282 13.61 4.47 32.13
N SER A 283 13.90 4.20 33.40
CA SER A 283 13.22 3.15 34.15
C SER A 283 11.75 3.44 34.46
N ASP A 284 11.32 4.70 34.33
CA ASP A 284 9.98 5.16 34.70
C ASP A 284 9.02 5.32 33.50
N PHE A 285 9.43 4.87 32.32
CA PHE A 285 8.59 4.92 31.12
C PHE A 285 8.85 3.74 30.21
N THR A 286 7.79 3.23 29.58
CA THR A 286 7.92 2.24 28.51
C THR A 286 6.68 2.28 27.63
N VAL A 287 6.83 1.81 26.40
CA VAL A 287 5.73 1.60 25.44
C VAL A 287 5.55 0.11 25.24
N VAL A 288 4.32 -0.37 25.38
CA VAL A 288 3.97 -1.80 25.24
C VAL A 288 2.99 -1.96 24.11
N ILE A 289 3.31 -2.82 23.13
CA ILE A 289 2.38 -3.17 22.06
C ILE A 289 1.29 -4.09 22.57
N GLN A 290 0.06 -3.82 22.13
CA GLN A 290 -1.11 -4.63 22.46
C GLN A 290 -1.74 -5.19 21.17
N PRO A 291 -1.40 -6.43 20.78
CA PRO A 291 -1.70 -6.97 19.45
C PRO A 291 -3.03 -7.74 19.38
N PHE A 292 -3.93 -7.59 20.35
CA PHE A 292 -5.19 -8.37 20.38
C PHE A 292 -6.16 -8.04 19.22
N PHE A 293 -5.81 -7.05 18.39
CA PHE A 293 -6.51 -6.67 17.16
C PHE A 293 -5.79 -7.10 15.88
N ARG A 294 -4.64 -7.76 16.00
CA ARG A 294 -3.87 -8.24 14.85
C ARG A 294 -4.60 -9.31 14.06
N GLU A 295 -5.21 -10.25 14.77
CA GLU A 295 -6.03 -11.30 14.17
C GLU A 295 -7.43 -11.21 14.76
N ILE A 296 -8.41 -10.88 13.92
CA ILE A 296 -9.80 -10.71 14.33
C ILE A 296 -10.66 -11.75 13.65
N VAL A 297 -11.48 -12.43 14.44
CA VAL A 297 -12.52 -13.32 13.95
C VAL A 297 -13.87 -12.69 14.27
N VAL A 298 -14.70 -12.47 13.25
CA VAL A 298 -16.06 -11.96 13.45
C VAL A 298 -16.89 -13.03 14.16
N PRO A 299 -17.49 -12.73 15.33
CA PRO A 299 -18.35 -13.69 16.01
C PRO A 299 -19.53 -14.11 15.15
N ARG A 300 -19.95 -15.37 15.25
CA ARG A 300 -21.06 -15.94 14.46
C ARG A 300 -22.19 -16.45 15.35
N LEU A 301 -23.41 -16.33 14.84
CA LEU A 301 -24.60 -16.99 15.38
C LEU A 301 -24.56 -18.50 15.09
N PRO A 302 -25.42 -19.32 15.75
CA PRO A 302 -25.49 -20.77 15.49
C PRO A 302 -25.79 -21.15 14.04
N ASP A 303 -26.43 -20.23 13.29
CA ASP A 303 -26.73 -20.41 11.86
C ASP A 303 -25.56 -20.00 10.93
N GLY A 304 -24.41 -19.60 11.50
CA GLY A 304 -23.20 -19.22 10.77
C GLY A 304 -23.14 -17.75 10.34
N ARG A 305 -24.21 -16.97 10.50
CA ARG A 305 -24.21 -15.55 10.13
C ARG A 305 -23.40 -14.71 11.13
N PRO A 306 -22.80 -13.59 10.69
CA PRO A 306 -22.15 -12.66 11.61
C PRO A 306 -23.10 -12.17 12.71
N ASP A 307 -22.65 -12.21 13.95
CA ASP A 307 -23.41 -11.76 15.11
C ASP A 307 -23.34 -10.24 15.23
N ARG A 308 -24.35 -9.58 14.65
CA ARG A 308 -24.54 -8.13 14.69
C ARG A 308 -24.58 -7.56 16.12
N SER A 309 -24.87 -8.35 17.15
CA SER A 309 -24.91 -7.85 18.54
C SER A 309 -23.54 -7.40 19.06
N PHE A 310 -22.45 -7.67 18.36
CA PHE A 310 -21.13 -7.11 18.66
C PHE A 310 -20.89 -5.72 18.06
N PHE A 311 -21.72 -5.26 17.13
CA PHE A 311 -21.58 -3.96 16.46
C PHE A 311 -22.68 -2.99 16.88
N SER A 312 -22.37 -1.69 16.75
CA SER A 312 -23.35 -0.61 16.89
C SER A 312 -24.34 -0.62 15.71
N ALA A 313 -25.28 0.35 15.72
CA ALA A 313 -26.35 0.45 14.74
C ALA A 313 -25.87 0.59 13.28
N ASP A 314 -24.65 1.09 13.07
CA ASP A 314 -24.04 1.25 11.74
C ASP A 314 -23.32 -0.01 11.22
N CYS A 315 -23.19 -1.05 12.05
CA CYS A 315 -22.35 -2.22 11.76
C CYS A 315 -20.87 -1.91 11.48
N PHE A 316 -20.37 -0.77 11.94
CA PHE A 316 -18.99 -0.33 11.77
C PHE A 316 -18.34 -0.08 13.14
N HIS A 317 -18.97 0.75 13.97
CA HIS A 317 -18.54 0.92 15.35
C HIS A 317 -18.92 -0.28 16.20
N LEU A 318 -18.22 -0.44 17.32
CA LEU A 318 -18.37 -1.59 18.21
C LEU A 318 -19.37 -1.32 19.33
N SER A 319 -20.25 -2.28 19.58
CA SER A 319 -21.23 -2.24 20.68
C SER A 319 -20.58 -2.40 22.05
N GLN A 320 -21.35 -2.21 23.12
CA GLN A 320 -20.92 -2.52 24.49
C GLN A 320 -20.40 -3.96 24.67
N LYS A 321 -20.96 -4.93 23.93
CA LYS A 321 -20.52 -6.34 23.97
C LYS A 321 -19.09 -6.50 23.45
N ALA A 322 -18.77 -5.86 22.33
CA ALA A 322 -17.41 -5.89 21.76
C ALA A 322 -16.43 -5.05 22.59
N GLN A 323 -16.85 -3.88 23.07
CA GLN A 323 -16.06 -3.02 23.96
C GLN A 323 -15.64 -3.76 25.25
N THR A 324 -16.55 -4.56 25.81
CA THR A 324 -16.26 -5.46 26.94
C THR A 324 -15.17 -6.46 26.61
N GLN A 325 -15.23 -7.09 25.44
CA GLN A 325 -14.18 -8.04 25.02
C GLN A 325 -12.84 -7.33 24.81
N MET A 326 -12.83 -6.13 24.24
CA MET A 326 -11.60 -5.33 24.07
C MET A 326 -10.95 -5.01 25.41
N ALA A 327 -11.73 -4.60 26.42
CA ALA A 327 -11.22 -4.33 27.76
C ALA A 327 -10.62 -5.59 28.41
N ARG A 328 -11.28 -6.75 28.26
CA ARG A 328 -10.78 -8.04 28.76
C ARG A 328 -9.51 -8.47 28.04
N SER A 329 -9.45 -8.34 26.71
CA SER A 329 -8.26 -8.68 25.92
C SER A 329 -7.06 -7.81 26.30
N LEU A 330 -7.26 -6.49 26.47
CA LEU A 330 -6.19 -5.62 26.93
C LEU A 330 -5.71 -5.99 28.33
N TRP A 331 -6.64 -6.20 29.27
CA TRP A 331 -6.27 -6.62 30.62
C TRP A 331 -5.49 -7.95 30.63
N ASN A 332 -5.96 -8.94 29.88
CA ASN A 332 -5.31 -10.25 29.81
C ASN A 332 -3.90 -10.16 29.22
N ASN A 333 -3.67 -9.27 28.24
CA ASN A 333 -2.33 -9.02 27.72
C ASN A 333 -1.42 -8.36 28.76
N MET A 334 -1.98 -7.48 29.61
CA MET A 334 -1.22 -6.79 30.65
C MET A 334 -0.90 -7.70 31.86
N SER A 335 -1.65 -8.78 32.11
CA SER A 335 -1.57 -9.53 33.37
C SER A 335 -0.59 -10.73 33.36
N SER A 336 0.46 -10.70 34.23
CA SER A 336 1.05 -11.83 35.02
C SER A 336 2.55 -11.64 35.34
N PRO A 337 3.05 -11.77 36.59
CA PRO A 337 2.50 -11.39 37.91
C PRO A 337 2.61 -9.87 38.19
N TYR A 338 3.23 -9.13 37.28
CA TYR A 338 3.25 -7.67 37.20
C TYR A 338 2.60 -7.23 35.89
N ILE A 339 2.39 -5.92 35.71
CA ILE A 339 2.08 -5.38 34.38
C ILE A 339 3.22 -5.75 33.45
N ARG A 340 2.93 -6.55 32.42
CA ARG A 340 3.94 -7.04 31.48
C ARG A 340 4.56 -5.89 30.70
N THR A 341 5.88 -5.87 30.69
CA THR A 341 6.76 -4.99 29.93
C THR A 341 7.84 -5.86 29.28
N TYR A 342 8.62 -5.29 28.36
CA TYR A 342 9.72 -6.04 27.72
C TYR A 342 10.74 -6.62 28.72
N ASN A 343 10.92 -5.97 29.89
CA ASN A 343 11.96 -6.32 30.85
C ASN A 343 11.49 -7.35 31.91
N ASN A 344 10.24 -7.27 32.36
CA ASN A 344 9.70 -8.15 33.39
C ASN A 344 8.88 -9.34 32.83
N SER A 345 8.84 -9.50 31.51
CA SER A 345 8.21 -10.62 30.84
C SER A 345 9.15 -11.23 29.81
N ASN A 346 9.20 -12.57 29.70
CA ASN A 346 9.91 -13.26 28.61
C ASN A 346 9.11 -13.18 27.27
N TYR A 347 8.28 -12.15 27.11
CA TYR A 347 7.37 -12.04 25.97
C TYR A 347 8.09 -11.38 24.81
N VAL A 348 8.44 -12.17 23.80
CA VAL A 348 8.87 -11.66 22.49
C VAL A 348 7.62 -11.47 21.66
N TYR A 349 7.40 -10.27 21.15
CA TYR A 349 6.29 -10.02 20.24
C TYR A 349 6.53 -10.83 18.95
N ALA A 350 5.64 -11.78 18.64
CA ALA A 350 5.69 -12.47 17.36
C ALA A 350 5.25 -11.47 16.28
N GLY A 351 6.09 -11.13 15.30
CA GLY A 351 5.68 -10.27 14.19
C GLY A 351 4.61 -10.92 13.30
N PRO A 352 3.84 -10.15 12.50
CA PRO A 352 2.91 -10.73 11.52
C PRO A 352 3.66 -11.57 10.47
N SER A 353 3.02 -12.64 9.96
CA SER A 353 3.63 -13.47 8.90
C SER A 353 3.98 -12.62 7.67
N PRO A 354 5.14 -12.83 7.04
CA PRO A 354 5.54 -12.06 5.87
C PRO A 354 4.65 -12.42 4.67
N THR A 355 3.70 -11.55 4.33
CA THR A 355 3.18 -11.42 2.97
C THR A 355 4.36 -10.95 2.09
N PRO A 356 4.50 -11.43 0.83
CA PRO A 356 5.43 -10.80 -0.11
C PRO A 356 5.20 -9.29 -0.07
N GLY A 357 6.22 -8.54 0.34
CA GLY A 357 6.04 -7.11 0.56
C GLY A 357 5.57 -6.43 -0.72
N PRO A 358 4.74 -5.36 -0.63
CA PRO A 358 4.57 -4.48 -1.77
C PRO A 358 5.95 -3.99 -2.21
N ILE A 359 6.17 -3.94 -3.52
CA ILE A 359 7.42 -3.44 -4.09
C ILE A 359 7.51 -1.95 -3.75
N THR A 360 8.20 -1.61 -2.66
CA THR A 360 8.43 -0.24 -2.20
C THR A 360 9.54 0.46 -2.99
N ASN A 361 10.22 -0.28 -3.86
CA ASN A 361 11.27 0.20 -4.73
C ASN A 361 11.00 -0.26 -6.18
N TRP A 362 10.30 0.57 -6.95
CA TRP A 362 10.13 0.40 -8.41
C TRP A 362 11.42 0.59 -9.20
N GLY A 363 12.53 0.91 -8.53
CA GLY A 363 13.86 0.89 -9.11
C GLY A 363 14.28 -0.51 -9.52
N SER A 364 15.17 -0.56 -10.49
CA SER A 364 15.74 -1.78 -11.06
C SER A 364 17.11 -2.09 -10.44
N ASP A 365 17.50 -3.36 -10.53
CA ASP A 365 18.82 -3.82 -10.13
C ASP A 365 19.80 -3.47 -11.26
N PHE A 366 20.68 -2.52 -11.00
CA PHE A 366 21.63 -2.01 -11.97
C PHE A 366 23.00 -2.68 -11.77
N SER A 367 23.24 -3.81 -12.45
CA SER A 367 24.42 -4.66 -12.27
C SER A 367 25.44 -4.53 -13.43
N CYS A 368 25.78 -3.30 -13.82
CA CYS A 368 26.83 -3.08 -14.83
C CYS A 368 28.22 -3.17 -14.19
N MET A 369 29.20 -3.72 -14.92
CA MET A 369 30.61 -3.65 -14.52
C MET A 369 31.09 -2.20 -14.67
N ASP A 370 31.56 -1.61 -13.58
CA ASP A 370 32.06 -0.24 -13.50
C ASP A 370 33.36 -0.11 -14.32
N LEU A 371 33.40 0.81 -15.28
CA LEU A 371 34.61 1.16 -16.04
C LEU A 371 35.32 2.45 -15.52
N GLU A 372 34.97 2.90 -14.29
CA GLU A 372 35.60 3.92 -13.39
C GLU A 372 35.75 5.40 -13.86
N PRO A 373 35.84 6.44 -12.97
CA PRO A 373 35.88 6.46 -11.48
C PRO A 373 34.68 7.21 -10.79
N SER A 374 34.33 7.13 -9.49
CA SER A 374 35.03 6.83 -8.21
C SER A 374 34.08 6.36 -7.07
N ASP A 375 34.70 5.80 -6.02
CA ASP A 375 34.22 5.10 -4.81
C ASP A 375 33.22 5.78 -3.84
N THR A 376 32.20 4.97 -3.51
CA THR A 376 31.16 5.00 -2.44
C THR A 376 29.84 5.77 -2.69
N VAL A 377 28.73 5.04 -2.45
CA VAL A 377 27.38 5.13 -3.09
C VAL A 377 26.28 5.41 -2.02
N PRO A 378 25.03 5.84 -2.36
CA PRO A 378 23.99 4.81 -2.51
C PRO A 378 22.86 5.04 -3.56
N THR A 379 22.51 3.91 -4.21
CA THR A 379 21.17 3.36 -4.52
C THR A 379 20.16 4.12 -5.42
N SER A 380 20.29 3.83 -6.73
CA SER A 380 19.36 3.89 -7.88
C SER A 380 18.84 5.24 -8.40
N ASP A 381 19.64 5.86 -9.28
CA ASP A 381 19.22 6.67 -10.43
C ASP A 381 20.22 6.40 -11.57
N ILE A 382 19.73 6.04 -12.77
CA ILE A 382 20.50 5.38 -13.83
C ILE A 382 21.76 6.17 -14.23
N LEU A 383 21.61 7.46 -14.54
CA LEU A 383 22.74 8.30 -14.97
C LEU A 383 23.68 8.65 -13.81
N LYS A 384 23.17 8.75 -12.58
CA LYS A 384 23.99 9.05 -11.39
C LYS A 384 24.94 7.91 -11.02
N LYS A 385 24.66 6.68 -11.48
CA LYS A 385 25.60 5.56 -11.33
C LYS A 385 26.88 5.77 -12.16
N PHE A 386 26.77 6.33 -13.37
CA PHE A 386 27.92 6.62 -14.23
C PHE A 386 28.52 8.00 -14.00
N ASN A 387 27.71 8.96 -13.58
CA ASN A 387 28.14 10.31 -13.24
C ASN A 387 27.51 10.76 -11.92
N PRO A 388 28.12 10.44 -10.77
CA PRO A 388 27.63 10.86 -9.47
C PRO A 388 27.52 12.39 -9.30
N SER A 389 28.26 13.14 -10.13
CA SER A 389 28.27 14.61 -10.13
C SER A 389 27.17 15.26 -10.97
N LEU A 390 26.29 14.46 -11.59
CA LEU A 390 25.17 14.94 -12.42
C LEU A 390 24.33 16.00 -11.69
N ARG A 391 23.87 17.02 -12.43
CA ARG A 391 23.06 18.14 -11.91
C ARG A 391 21.83 18.37 -12.78
N GLY A 392 20.93 19.23 -12.31
CA GLY A 392 19.78 19.69 -13.09
C GLY A 392 18.50 18.86 -12.92
N PHE A 393 18.52 17.78 -12.16
CA PHE A 393 17.33 16.95 -11.89
C PHE A 393 16.44 17.54 -10.78
N SER A 394 15.14 17.25 -10.84
CA SER A 394 14.15 17.68 -9.85
C SER A 394 14.24 16.85 -8.56
N LYS A 395 13.96 17.47 -7.40
CA LYS A 395 13.82 16.83 -6.09
C LYS A 395 12.55 17.35 -5.40
N ASP A 396 11.85 16.50 -4.65
CA ASP A 396 10.67 16.83 -3.83
C ASP A 396 9.50 17.57 -4.54
N GLN A 397 8.48 17.97 -3.77
CA GLN A 397 7.27 18.67 -4.24
C GLN A 397 7.37 20.22 -4.18
N LEU A 398 8.53 20.77 -3.78
CA LEU A 398 8.69 22.21 -3.56
C LEU A 398 9.15 22.95 -4.83
N PRO A 399 8.58 24.13 -5.18
CA PRO A 399 8.95 24.89 -6.38
C PRO A 399 10.43 25.25 -6.50
N ARG A 400 11.16 25.33 -5.37
CA ARG A 400 12.59 25.65 -5.30
C ARG A 400 13.51 24.46 -5.63
N GLN A 401 12.97 23.26 -5.82
CA GLN A 401 13.75 22.05 -6.05
C GLN A 401 13.49 21.42 -7.44
N LYS A 402 12.89 22.15 -8.38
CA LYS A 402 12.59 21.64 -9.74
C LYS A 402 13.81 21.38 -10.64
N GLY A 403 15.00 21.87 -10.28
CA GLY A 403 16.19 21.80 -11.13
C GLY A 403 15.98 22.51 -12.47
N PHE A 404 16.43 21.89 -13.57
CA PHE A 404 16.22 22.36 -14.94
C PHE A 404 14.95 21.81 -15.60
N ASN A 405 14.04 21.20 -14.83
CA ASN A 405 12.76 20.76 -15.37
C ASN A 405 11.84 21.97 -15.59
N MET A 406 11.60 22.31 -16.87
CA MET A 406 10.72 23.40 -17.29
C MET A 406 9.31 22.93 -17.67
N ALA A 407 9.00 21.64 -17.50
CA ALA A 407 7.70 21.10 -17.86
C ALA A 407 6.57 21.74 -17.03
N MET A 408 5.47 22.05 -17.69
CA MET A 408 4.27 22.64 -17.12
C MET A 408 3.06 21.74 -17.35
N ALA A 409 2.24 21.55 -16.31
CA ALA A 409 0.99 20.80 -16.44
C ALA A 409 0.05 21.49 -17.44
N GLY A 410 -0.59 20.71 -18.31
CA GLY A 410 -1.49 21.21 -19.35
C GLY A 410 -0.81 21.87 -20.56
N ALA A 411 0.53 21.92 -20.60
CA ALA A 411 1.26 22.49 -21.73
C ALA A 411 1.02 21.73 -23.04
N LYS A 412 0.95 22.47 -24.13
CA LYS A 412 0.89 21.98 -25.51
C LYS A 412 2.21 22.24 -26.21
N THR A 413 2.37 21.75 -27.43
CA THR A 413 3.61 22.02 -28.20
C THR A 413 3.91 23.48 -28.40
N SER A 414 2.88 24.33 -28.51
CA SER A 414 3.03 25.79 -28.63
C SER A 414 3.73 26.44 -27.44
N ASP A 415 3.76 25.79 -26.27
CA ASP A 415 4.39 26.31 -25.06
C ASP A 415 5.88 25.91 -24.95
N ILE A 416 6.33 24.91 -25.71
CA ILE A 416 7.71 24.39 -25.66
C ILE A 416 8.75 25.43 -26.03
N PRO A 417 8.55 26.32 -27.04
CA PRO A 417 9.49 27.40 -27.30
C PRO A 417 9.76 28.27 -26.06
N GLY A 418 8.73 28.60 -25.28
CA GLY A 418 8.87 29.36 -24.04
C GLY A 418 9.61 28.58 -22.95
N GLN A 419 9.34 27.27 -22.82
CA GLN A 419 10.08 26.40 -21.89
C GLN A 419 11.56 26.29 -22.26
N VAL A 420 11.89 26.20 -23.55
CA VAL A 420 13.28 26.17 -24.04
C VAL A 420 14.00 27.48 -23.74
N GLN A 421 13.36 28.63 -23.98
CA GLN A 421 13.94 29.94 -23.62
C GLN A 421 14.22 30.03 -22.12
N ALA A 422 13.29 29.59 -21.28
CA ALA A 422 13.46 29.55 -19.84
C ALA A 422 14.59 28.59 -19.41
N LEU A 423 14.71 27.44 -20.07
CA LEU A 423 15.78 26.46 -19.83
C LEU A 423 17.15 27.03 -20.18
N ILE A 424 17.31 27.63 -21.37
CA ILE A 424 18.57 28.26 -21.81
C ILE A 424 18.97 29.36 -20.82
N LYS A 425 18.02 30.23 -20.45
CA LYS A 425 18.27 31.28 -19.46
C LYS A 425 18.71 30.70 -18.12
N ALA A 426 18.02 29.68 -17.61
CA ALA A 426 18.36 29.06 -16.34
C ALA A 426 19.77 28.43 -16.36
N MET A 427 20.15 27.76 -17.46
CA MET A 427 21.50 27.20 -17.60
C MET A 427 22.59 28.28 -17.68
N ARG A 428 22.32 29.43 -18.31
CA ARG A 428 23.27 30.56 -18.37
C ARG A 428 23.44 31.26 -17.02
N GLU A 429 22.40 31.32 -16.21
CA GLU A 429 22.40 32.00 -14.92
C GLU A 429 22.90 31.12 -13.76
N ASP A 430 22.91 29.80 -13.94
CA ASP A 430 23.38 28.86 -12.93
C ASP A 430 24.92 28.82 -12.85
N LYS A 431 25.47 29.14 -11.68
CA LYS A 431 26.93 29.18 -11.45
C LYS A 431 27.60 27.80 -11.48
N GLY A 432 26.82 26.74 -11.38
CA GLY A 432 27.29 25.35 -11.39
C GLY A 432 27.25 24.71 -12.77
N VAL A 433 26.84 25.43 -13.82
CA VAL A 433 26.83 24.95 -15.22
C VAL A 433 27.82 25.76 -16.04
N ASP A 434 28.81 25.09 -16.63
CA ASP A 434 29.61 25.66 -17.70
C ASP A 434 28.89 25.41 -19.02
N ILE A 435 28.09 26.39 -19.47
CA ILE A 435 27.27 26.25 -20.67
C ILE A 435 28.09 26.01 -21.94
N GLU A 436 29.39 26.28 -21.96
CA GLU A 436 30.23 26.04 -23.14
C GLU A 436 30.93 24.67 -23.08
N LYS A 437 31.27 24.19 -21.89
CA LYS A 437 32.09 22.98 -21.72
C LYS A 437 31.34 21.76 -21.23
N ASP A 438 30.28 21.90 -20.47
CA ASP A 438 29.55 20.75 -19.95
C ASP A 438 28.73 20.10 -21.07
N TRP A 439 28.64 18.76 -21.06
CA TRP A 439 27.65 18.05 -21.87
C TRP A 439 26.28 18.12 -21.19
N LYS A 440 25.24 18.40 -21.98
CA LYS A 440 23.85 18.47 -21.51
C LYS A 440 23.04 17.37 -22.17
N LEU A 441 22.06 16.85 -21.43
CA LEU A 441 21.02 15.99 -21.96
C LEU A 441 19.66 16.65 -21.69
N VAL A 442 18.91 16.95 -22.75
CA VAL A 442 17.56 17.50 -22.66
C VAL A 442 16.57 16.47 -23.20
N THR A 443 15.49 16.22 -22.47
CA THR A 443 14.41 15.32 -22.92
C THR A 443 13.14 16.12 -23.14
N ILE A 444 12.58 16.03 -24.34
CA ILE A 444 11.31 16.65 -24.73
C ILE A 444 10.26 15.55 -24.89
N PHE A 445 9.18 15.63 -24.11
CA PHE A 445 8.00 14.77 -24.24
C PHE A 445 6.75 15.63 -24.13
N VAL A 446 5.98 15.73 -25.22
CA VAL A 446 4.83 16.63 -25.36
C VAL A 446 3.91 16.13 -26.49
N GLY A 447 2.62 16.52 -26.44
CA GLY A 447 1.64 16.22 -27.49
C GLY A 447 0.36 15.57 -26.98
N GLY A 448 0.37 15.03 -25.75
CA GLY A 448 -0.83 14.45 -25.15
C GLY A 448 -1.97 15.46 -25.05
N ASN A 449 -1.69 16.67 -24.54
CA ASN A 449 -2.68 17.74 -24.41
C ASN A 449 -3.14 18.27 -25.78
N ASP A 450 -2.23 18.38 -26.75
CA ASP A 450 -2.56 18.76 -28.12
C ASP A 450 -3.60 17.79 -28.72
N LEU A 451 -3.38 16.48 -28.60
CA LEU A 451 -4.31 15.45 -29.06
C LEU A 451 -5.61 15.45 -28.24
N CYS A 452 -5.54 15.58 -26.92
CA CYS A 452 -6.70 15.64 -26.03
C CYS A 452 -7.66 16.79 -26.33
N HIS A 453 -7.16 17.87 -26.94
CA HIS A 453 -7.93 19.06 -27.29
C HIS A 453 -8.04 19.33 -28.80
N TYR A 454 -7.54 18.44 -29.66
CA TYR A 454 -7.52 18.63 -31.11
C TYR A 454 -8.90 18.99 -31.68
N CYS A 455 -9.95 18.26 -31.29
CA CYS A 455 -11.33 18.49 -31.73
C CYS A 455 -11.90 19.87 -31.34
N THR A 456 -11.27 20.59 -30.41
CA THR A 456 -11.69 21.93 -29.99
C THR A 456 -10.94 23.05 -30.72
N ASP A 457 -9.79 22.76 -31.31
CA ASP A 457 -8.93 23.73 -31.98
C ASP A 457 -8.06 23.07 -33.07
N GLN A 458 -8.72 22.53 -34.10
CA GLN A 458 -8.05 21.76 -35.15
C GLN A 458 -7.03 22.59 -35.95
N ASN A 459 -7.24 23.90 -36.04
CA ASN A 459 -6.36 24.80 -36.80
C ASN A 459 -5.04 25.00 -36.08
N ASN A 460 -5.06 25.36 -34.79
CA ASN A 460 -3.82 25.59 -34.05
C ASN A 460 -3.13 24.28 -33.68
N LEU A 461 -3.88 23.19 -33.52
CA LEU A 461 -3.38 21.86 -33.15
C LEU A 461 -3.22 20.92 -34.36
N ALA A 462 -3.10 21.47 -35.57
CA ALA A 462 -2.81 20.68 -36.77
C ALA A 462 -1.43 19.99 -36.66
N PRO A 463 -1.22 18.81 -37.26
CA PRO A 463 0.08 18.11 -37.24
C PRO A 463 1.26 18.96 -37.72
N MET A 464 1.04 19.84 -38.70
CA MET A 464 2.05 20.77 -39.19
C MET A 464 2.45 21.80 -38.12
N ASN A 465 1.50 22.32 -37.34
CA ASN A 465 1.81 23.26 -36.26
C ASN A 465 2.52 22.56 -35.09
N TYR A 466 2.09 21.34 -34.76
CA TYR A 466 2.76 20.48 -33.79
C TYR A 466 4.26 20.32 -34.15
N SER A 467 4.54 19.94 -35.39
CA SER A 467 5.90 19.82 -35.95
C SER A 467 6.64 21.15 -35.96
N HIS A 468 6.00 22.23 -36.39
CA HIS A 468 6.60 23.56 -36.44
C HIS A 468 7.03 24.06 -35.06
N ASN A 469 6.23 23.85 -34.02
CA ASN A 469 6.55 24.26 -32.65
C ASN A 469 7.77 23.49 -32.10
N LEU A 470 7.86 22.18 -32.40
CA LEU A 470 9.04 21.37 -32.07
C LEU A 470 10.28 21.87 -32.83
N MET A 471 10.14 22.16 -34.13
CA MET A 471 11.21 22.70 -34.96
C MET A 471 11.76 24.02 -34.39
N LEU A 472 10.90 24.97 -34.02
CA LEU A 472 11.33 26.23 -33.40
C LEU A 472 12.13 26.00 -32.11
N SER A 473 11.68 25.04 -31.30
CA SER A 473 12.31 24.68 -30.03
C SER A 473 13.69 24.06 -30.24
N LEU A 474 13.79 23.10 -31.17
CA LEU A 474 15.04 22.43 -31.53
C LEU A 474 16.03 23.39 -32.21
N ASP A 475 15.54 24.32 -33.04
CA ASP A 475 16.38 25.35 -33.67
C ASP A 475 17.02 26.29 -32.64
N MET A 476 16.27 26.70 -31.61
CA MET A 476 16.81 27.50 -30.52
C MET A 476 17.90 26.75 -29.75
N LEU A 477 17.65 25.48 -29.40
CA LEU A 477 18.63 24.63 -28.74
C LEU A 477 19.89 24.44 -29.61
N TYR A 478 19.70 24.13 -30.89
CA TYR A 478 20.79 23.97 -31.87
C TYR A 478 21.62 25.23 -31.99
N LYS A 479 20.99 26.40 -31.98
CA LYS A 479 21.68 27.69 -32.12
C LYS A 479 22.42 28.09 -30.85
N GLU A 480 21.82 27.88 -29.68
CA GLU A 480 22.22 28.55 -28.45
C GLU A 480 22.91 27.68 -27.39
N VAL A 481 22.85 26.35 -27.51
CA VAL A 481 23.36 25.42 -26.49
C VAL A 481 24.38 24.45 -27.12
N PRO A 482 25.68 24.66 -26.91
CA PRO A 482 26.71 23.71 -27.38
C PRO A 482 26.73 22.46 -26.51
N ARG A 483 27.35 21.38 -27.01
CA ARG A 483 27.51 20.09 -26.30
C ARG A 483 26.18 19.55 -25.76
N LEU A 484 25.21 19.36 -26.64
CA LEU A 484 23.84 19.00 -26.25
C LEU A 484 23.34 17.77 -27.02
N LEU A 485 22.90 16.76 -26.26
CA LEU A 485 22.07 15.69 -26.77
C LEU A 485 20.60 15.95 -26.41
N VAL A 486 19.72 15.93 -27.41
CA VAL A 486 18.27 16.10 -27.22
C VAL A 486 17.57 14.78 -27.48
N ASN A 487 16.95 14.20 -26.45
CA ASN A 487 15.98 13.13 -26.61
C ASN A 487 14.61 13.74 -26.93
N VAL A 488 13.99 13.32 -28.03
CA VAL A 488 12.58 13.59 -28.28
C VAL A 488 11.82 12.29 -28.16
N VAL A 489 10.94 12.19 -27.16
CA VAL A 489 10.15 10.98 -26.90
C VAL A 489 8.91 11.02 -27.78
N GLU A 490 8.70 9.95 -28.54
CA GLU A 490 7.55 9.84 -29.42
C GLU A 490 6.25 9.78 -28.63
N ILE A 491 5.20 10.44 -29.13
CA ILE A 491 3.90 10.42 -28.47
C ILE A 491 3.26 9.02 -28.62
N PHE A 492 2.70 8.49 -27.53
CA PHE A 492 2.01 7.20 -27.53
C PHE A 492 0.67 7.26 -28.29
N GLU A 493 0.12 6.08 -28.57
CA GLU A 493 -1.24 5.94 -29.10
C GLU A 493 -2.31 6.38 -28.08
N ILE A 494 -2.76 7.62 -28.19
CA ILE A 494 -3.58 8.25 -27.15
C ILE A 494 -4.97 7.61 -27.00
N TYR A 495 -5.50 6.98 -28.06
CA TYR A 495 -6.81 6.34 -28.04
C TYR A 495 -6.89 5.20 -27.01
N GLN A 496 -5.75 4.60 -26.66
CA GLN A 496 -5.69 3.54 -25.66
C GLN A 496 -6.12 4.02 -24.27
N LEU A 497 -6.01 5.32 -23.96
CA LEU A 497 -6.52 5.90 -22.70
C LEU A 497 -8.02 5.64 -22.52
N LYS A 498 -8.78 5.50 -23.61
CA LYS A 498 -10.21 5.16 -23.56
C LYS A 498 -10.48 3.79 -22.94
N THR A 499 -9.52 2.88 -23.01
CA THR A 499 -9.63 1.55 -22.41
C THR A 499 -9.53 1.61 -20.89
N VAL A 500 -8.82 2.60 -20.35
CA VAL A 500 -8.61 2.83 -18.91
C VAL A 500 -9.87 3.43 -18.31
N LYS A 501 -10.72 2.55 -17.76
CA LYS A 501 -12.01 2.93 -17.17
C LYS A 501 -12.06 2.44 -15.73
N LYS A 502 -12.22 3.37 -14.78
CA LYS A 502 -12.47 3.09 -13.37
C LYS A 502 -13.77 3.75 -12.93
N ASN A 503 -14.57 3.03 -12.14
CA ASN A 503 -15.82 3.54 -11.56
C ASN A 503 -15.57 4.49 -10.37
N THR A 504 -14.59 5.38 -10.48
CA THR A 504 -14.35 6.48 -9.54
C THR A 504 -14.78 7.80 -10.17
N LEU A 505 -15.21 8.76 -9.33
CA LEU A 505 -15.57 10.09 -9.80
C LEU A 505 -14.39 10.77 -10.51
N GLY A 506 -13.17 10.63 -9.96
CA GLY A 506 -11.94 11.16 -10.55
C GLY A 506 -11.71 10.63 -11.97
N CYS A 507 -11.71 9.32 -12.16
CA CYS A 507 -11.53 8.71 -13.47
C CYS A 507 -12.67 9.02 -14.45
N SER A 508 -13.92 8.95 -13.99
CA SER A 508 -15.08 9.16 -14.85
C SER A 508 -15.29 10.62 -15.27
N LEU A 509 -14.87 11.59 -14.45
CA LEU A 509 -15.07 13.03 -14.67
C LEU A 509 -13.79 13.75 -15.11
N LEU A 510 -12.68 13.58 -14.39
CA LEU A 510 -11.44 14.32 -14.68
C LEU A 510 -10.84 13.87 -16.01
N GLN A 511 -10.82 12.57 -16.30
CA GLN A 511 -10.34 12.06 -17.58
C GLN A 511 -11.12 12.65 -18.78
N ARG A 512 -12.45 12.83 -18.62
CA ARG A 512 -13.32 13.46 -19.65
C ARG A 512 -13.06 14.95 -19.83
N ILE A 513 -12.72 15.66 -18.75
CA ILE A 513 -12.41 17.09 -18.77
C ILE A 513 -11.01 17.32 -19.35
N SER A 514 -10.04 16.50 -18.94
CA SER A 514 -8.64 16.60 -19.36
C SER A 514 -8.41 16.11 -20.79
N CYS A 515 -9.19 15.13 -21.26
CA CYS A 515 -9.03 14.57 -22.61
C CYS A 515 -10.35 14.38 -23.37
N PRO A 516 -11.12 15.45 -23.60
CA PRO A 516 -12.47 15.34 -24.15
C PRO A 516 -12.52 14.71 -25.54
N CYS A 517 -11.53 14.98 -26.40
CA CYS A 517 -11.54 14.51 -27.79
C CYS A 517 -11.33 13.00 -27.93
N VAL A 518 -10.76 12.34 -26.92
CA VAL A 518 -10.50 10.89 -26.92
C VAL A 518 -11.54 10.14 -26.09
N ILE A 519 -11.89 10.69 -24.93
CA ILE A 519 -12.72 9.99 -23.95
C ILE A 519 -14.21 10.11 -24.27
N ASN A 520 -14.69 11.28 -24.71
CA ASN A 520 -16.12 11.52 -24.91
C ASN A 520 -16.76 10.82 -26.12
N PRO A 521 -16.10 10.68 -27.30
CA PRO A 521 -16.70 9.98 -28.44
C PRO A 521 -17.10 8.54 -28.12
N SER A 522 -18.01 7.95 -28.90
CA SER A 522 -18.36 6.53 -28.73
C SER A 522 -17.27 5.60 -29.29
N GLU A 523 -17.27 4.33 -28.90
CA GLU A 523 -16.35 3.34 -29.50
C GLU A 523 -16.69 3.16 -31.00
N ASN A 524 -15.67 3.10 -31.85
CA ASN A 524 -15.76 3.01 -33.31
C ASN A 524 -16.48 4.18 -34.01
N SER A 525 -16.56 5.35 -33.37
CA SER A 525 -17.14 6.54 -33.98
C SER A 525 -16.18 7.19 -34.99
N PRO A 526 -16.68 7.95 -35.99
CA PRO A 526 -15.82 8.70 -36.91
C PRO A 526 -14.85 9.64 -36.19
N GLU A 527 -15.25 10.20 -35.05
CA GLU A 527 -14.42 11.07 -34.23
C GLU A 527 -13.23 10.33 -33.62
N ILE A 528 -13.39 9.08 -33.15
CA ILE A 528 -12.25 8.33 -32.60
C ILE A 528 -11.31 7.84 -33.70
N GLU A 529 -11.83 7.49 -34.89
CA GLU A 529 -11.00 7.15 -36.05
C GLU A 529 -10.19 8.35 -36.54
N GLU A 530 -10.80 9.55 -36.51
CA GLU A 530 -10.09 10.79 -36.78
C GLU A 530 -8.97 11.05 -35.75
N MET A 531 -9.24 10.82 -34.45
CA MET A 531 -8.20 10.96 -33.43
C MET A 531 -7.03 9.98 -33.63
N LYS A 532 -7.29 8.74 -34.03
CA LYS A 532 -6.23 7.77 -34.39
C LYS A 532 -5.41 8.28 -35.58
N ARG A 533 -6.07 8.80 -36.61
CA ARG A 533 -5.43 9.35 -37.81
C ARG A 533 -4.52 10.54 -37.47
N ILE A 534 -5.01 11.48 -36.65
CA ILE A 534 -4.24 12.67 -36.25
C ILE A 534 -3.05 12.31 -35.36
N ASN A 535 -3.23 11.37 -34.44
CA ASN A 535 -2.13 10.87 -33.60
C ASN A 535 -1.02 10.24 -34.44
N LEU A 536 -1.37 9.44 -35.45
CA LEU A 536 -0.39 8.89 -36.41
C LEU A 536 0.30 10.00 -37.21
N GLN A 537 -0.43 11.05 -37.62
CA GLN A 537 0.18 12.18 -38.31
C GLN A 537 1.18 12.94 -37.43
N TYR A 538 0.90 13.12 -36.14
CA TYR A 538 1.86 13.70 -35.19
C TYR A 538 3.16 12.90 -35.13
N GLN A 539 3.04 11.56 -35.04
CA GLN A 539 4.19 10.64 -35.03
C GLN A 539 4.99 10.73 -36.34
N VAL A 540 4.31 10.76 -37.49
CA VAL A 540 4.95 10.90 -38.81
C VAL A 540 5.68 12.23 -38.95
N GLU A 541 5.03 13.34 -38.61
CA GLU A 541 5.63 14.68 -38.70
C GLU A 541 6.82 14.84 -37.76
N MET A 542 6.72 14.33 -36.52
CA MET A 542 7.83 14.31 -35.57
C MET A 542 9.02 13.52 -36.13
N LYS A 543 8.77 12.31 -36.64
CA LYS A 543 9.81 11.46 -37.21
C LYS A 543 10.47 12.13 -38.41
N TYR A 544 9.70 12.74 -39.30
CA TYR A 544 10.23 13.46 -40.47
C TYR A 544 11.14 14.62 -40.05
N LEU A 545 10.71 15.43 -39.06
CA LEU A 545 11.49 16.53 -38.52
C LEU A 545 12.84 16.07 -37.95
N ILE A 546 12.86 14.99 -37.18
CA ILE A 546 14.06 14.56 -36.43
C ILE A 546 15.02 13.75 -37.30
N THR A 547 14.51 12.90 -38.19
CA THR A 547 15.36 12.03 -39.04
C THR A 547 16.00 12.75 -40.23
N GLY A 548 15.57 13.99 -40.50
CA GLY A 548 16.20 14.87 -41.48
C GLY A 548 17.66 15.21 -41.16
N ASP A 549 18.28 16.03 -42.00
CA ASP A 549 19.68 16.46 -41.90
C ASP A 549 19.86 17.83 -41.22
N ARG A 550 18.75 18.47 -40.82
CA ARG A 550 18.71 19.83 -40.27
C ARG A 550 19.67 20.08 -39.10
N TYR A 551 19.90 19.05 -38.27
CA TYR A 551 20.70 19.15 -37.05
C TYR A 551 22.05 18.41 -37.14
N ASP A 552 22.44 17.93 -38.32
CA ASP A 552 23.68 17.16 -38.54
C ASP A 552 24.92 18.07 -38.75
N GLY A 553 24.76 19.39 -38.72
CA GLY A 553 25.82 20.36 -39.03
C GLY A 553 26.82 20.64 -37.90
N LYS A 554 26.70 19.94 -36.76
CA LYS A 554 27.57 20.12 -35.58
C LYS A 554 27.95 18.78 -34.97
N GLU A 555 29.22 18.63 -34.61
CA GLU A 555 29.73 17.43 -33.91
C GLU A 555 29.34 17.41 -32.41
N ASP A 556 28.99 18.57 -31.84
CA ASP A 556 28.65 18.72 -30.43
C ASP A 556 27.14 18.84 -30.18
N PHE A 557 26.31 18.50 -31.17
CA PHE A 557 24.85 18.53 -31.04
C PHE A 557 24.20 17.34 -31.74
N ALA A 558 23.19 16.73 -31.10
CA ALA A 558 22.37 15.72 -31.75
C ALA A 558 20.93 15.73 -31.24
N VAL A 559 19.98 15.43 -32.12
CA VAL A 559 18.57 15.16 -31.77
C VAL A 559 18.29 13.71 -32.06
N VAL A 560 17.75 12.97 -31.09
CA VAL A 560 17.48 11.54 -31.20
C VAL A 560 16.02 11.27 -30.85
N LEU A 561 15.30 10.64 -31.78
CA LEU A 561 13.95 10.14 -31.54
C LEU A 561 14.00 8.88 -30.67
N GLN A 562 13.19 8.83 -29.62
CA GLN A 562 13.05 7.70 -28.71
C GLN A 562 11.64 7.08 -28.87
N PRO A 563 11.48 6.07 -29.75
CA PRO A 563 10.17 5.57 -30.19
C PRO A 563 9.52 4.55 -29.26
N PHE A 564 10.05 4.30 -28.05
CA PHE A 564 9.55 3.26 -27.13
C PHE A 564 8.06 3.40 -26.75
N LEU A 565 7.36 4.46 -27.13
CA LEU A 565 5.92 4.62 -26.94
C LEU A 565 5.06 4.38 -28.20
N HIS A 566 5.66 4.23 -29.38
CA HIS A 566 4.97 4.16 -30.67
C HIS A 566 3.94 3.02 -30.74
N ASN A 567 4.37 1.80 -30.41
CA ASN A 567 3.57 0.57 -30.35
C ASN A 567 3.34 0.11 -28.90
N SER A 568 3.41 1.03 -27.94
CA SER A 568 3.15 0.67 -26.54
C SER A 568 1.68 0.35 -26.34
N PHE A 569 1.41 -0.69 -25.56
CA PHE A 569 0.06 -1.00 -25.11
C PHE A 569 -0.03 -0.89 -23.58
N ILE A 570 -1.22 -0.55 -23.10
CA ILE A 570 -1.54 -0.64 -21.67
C ILE A 570 -1.67 -2.13 -21.34
N PRO A 571 -0.78 -2.72 -20.51
CA PRO A 571 -0.89 -4.12 -20.10
C PRO A 571 -2.28 -4.42 -19.55
N GLN A 572 -2.73 -5.66 -19.73
CA GLN A 572 -4.03 -6.10 -19.23
C GLN A 572 -3.85 -7.02 -18.02
N ILE A 573 -4.67 -6.82 -16.99
CA ILE A 573 -4.82 -7.74 -15.87
C ILE A 573 -5.95 -8.73 -16.19
N GLY A 574 -5.64 -10.02 -16.20
CA GLY A 574 -6.64 -11.07 -16.44
C GLY A 574 -7.27 -11.03 -17.84
N LYS A 575 -8.59 -11.15 -17.93
CA LYS A 575 -9.32 -11.23 -19.21
C LYS A 575 -9.69 -9.84 -19.74
N GLY A 576 -8.72 -9.12 -20.32
CA GLY A 576 -8.99 -7.95 -21.17
C GLY A 576 -9.12 -6.59 -20.47
N GLU A 577 -8.98 -6.52 -19.15
CA GLU A 577 -9.05 -5.25 -18.39
C GLU A 577 -7.65 -4.60 -18.31
N PRO A 578 -7.48 -3.29 -18.54
CA PRO A 578 -6.17 -2.65 -18.43
C PRO A 578 -5.65 -2.61 -16.98
N ASP A 579 -4.33 -2.67 -16.81
CA ASP A 579 -3.64 -2.51 -15.54
C ASP A 579 -3.72 -1.04 -15.08
N GLU A 580 -4.75 -0.74 -14.30
CA GLU A 580 -5.00 0.60 -13.75
C GLU A 580 -3.88 1.09 -12.84
N SER A 581 -3.01 0.23 -12.31
CA SER A 581 -1.91 0.64 -11.41
C SER A 581 -0.83 1.47 -12.13
N LEU A 582 -0.86 1.49 -13.46
CA LEU A 582 -0.01 2.33 -14.30
C LEU A 582 -0.51 3.79 -14.39
N PHE A 583 -1.68 4.09 -13.82
CA PHE A 583 -2.29 5.42 -13.84
C PHE A 583 -2.51 5.96 -12.43
N SER A 584 -2.59 7.29 -12.34
CA SER A 584 -2.95 8.02 -11.13
C SER A 584 -4.48 7.96 -10.90
N VAL A 585 -4.95 8.57 -9.81
CA VAL A 585 -6.37 8.59 -9.41
C VAL A 585 -7.34 9.14 -10.47
N ASP A 586 -6.83 9.90 -11.43
CA ASP A 586 -7.59 10.49 -12.54
C ASP A 586 -7.65 9.63 -13.80
N CYS A 587 -7.00 8.45 -13.83
CA CYS A 587 -6.87 7.58 -15.01
C CYS A 587 -6.30 8.28 -16.26
N PHE A 588 -5.62 9.40 -16.08
CA PHE A 588 -5.12 10.23 -17.16
C PHE A 588 -3.61 10.41 -17.03
N HIS A 589 -3.14 10.87 -15.87
CA HIS A 589 -1.72 10.91 -15.58
C HIS A 589 -1.21 9.51 -15.20
N ILE A 590 0.01 9.20 -15.63
CA ILE A 590 0.66 7.92 -15.34
C ILE A 590 1.24 7.88 -13.92
N SER A 591 1.30 6.70 -13.31
CA SER A 591 1.76 6.50 -11.93
C SER A 591 3.29 6.51 -11.82
N GLU A 592 3.82 6.53 -10.60
CA GLU A 592 5.25 6.37 -10.33
C GLU A 592 5.82 5.09 -10.96
N ARG A 593 5.07 3.99 -10.89
CA ARG A 593 5.43 2.73 -11.54
C ARG A 593 5.63 2.92 -13.04
N ALA A 594 4.64 3.49 -13.72
CA ALA A 594 4.72 3.72 -15.16
C ALA A 594 5.85 4.71 -15.55
N HIS A 595 6.10 5.73 -14.72
CA HIS A 595 7.25 6.62 -14.88
C HIS A 595 8.59 5.88 -14.76
N SER A 596 8.73 4.94 -13.82
CA SER A 596 9.93 4.10 -13.69
C SER A 596 10.16 3.27 -14.96
N GLU A 597 9.11 2.62 -15.46
CA GLU A 597 9.20 1.79 -16.67
C GLU A 597 9.50 2.62 -17.93
N MET A 598 9.00 3.86 -18.01
CA MET A 598 9.39 4.80 -19.07
C MET A 598 10.84 5.24 -18.98
N ALA A 599 11.38 5.43 -17.77
CA ALA A 599 12.79 5.78 -17.60
C ALA A 599 13.72 4.63 -18.04
N ILE A 600 13.36 3.38 -17.72
CA ILE A 600 14.05 2.17 -18.19
C ILE A 600 14.02 2.10 -19.72
N ALA A 601 12.83 2.25 -20.32
CA ALA A 601 12.67 2.19 -21.76
C ALA A 601 13.47 3.29 -22.48
N LEU A 602 13.43 4.53 -21.99
CA LEU A 602 14.20 5.65 -22.52
C LEU A 602 15.71 5.37 -22.46
N TRP A 603 16.22 4.86 -21.33
CA TRP A 603 17.61 4.50 -21.17
C TRP A 603 18.03 3.41 -22.16
N ASN A 604 17.28 2.32 -22.24
CA ASN A 604 17.58 1.22 -23.16
C ASN A 604 17.57 1.70 -24.62
N ASN A 605 16.61 2.56 -24.99
CA ASN A 605 16.52 3.16 -26.32
C ASN A 605 17.73 4.05 -26.65
N MET A 606 18.33 4.74 -25.68
CA MET A 606 19.59 5.48 -25.88
C MET A 606 20.77 4.54 -26.17
N LEU A 607 20.72 3.28 -25.74
CA LEU A 607 21.75 2.26 -25.98
C LEU A 607 21.47 1.39 -27.22
N GLU A 608 20.45 1.73 -28.01
CA GLU A 608 20.13 1.03 -29.26
C GLU A 608 20.46 1.91 -30.48
N PRO A 609 21.10 1.35 -31.52
CA PRO A 609 21.42 2.11 -32.72
C PRO A 609 20.15 2.59 -33.42
N GLU A 610 20.24 3.75 -34.07
CA GLU A 610 19.15 4.33 -34.85
C GLU A 610 18.70 3.34 -35.94
N GLY A 611 17.38 3.22 -36.11
CA GLY A 611 16.75 2.21 -36.96
C GLY A 611 16.57 0.83 -36.30
N LYS A 612 17.21 0.56 -35.15
CA LYS A 612 16.99 -0.67 -34.35
C LYS A 612 16.43 -0.40 -32.95
N LYS A 613 16.07 0.84 -32.64
CA LYS A 613 15.46 1.21 -31.37
C LYS A 613 14.13 0.49 -31.18
N GLN A 614 13.90 -0.03 -29.97
CA GLN A 614 12.64 -0.62 -29.55
C GLN A 614 11.53 0.42 -29.63
N SER A 615 10.40 0.05 -30.25
CA SER A 615 9.26 0.96 -30.49
C SER A 615 8.08 0.74 -29.54
N TYR A 616 8.26 -0.01 -28.44
CA TYR A 616 7.24 -0.30 -27.44
C TYR A 616 7.84 -0.26 -26.03
N ASN A 617 7.01 -0.15 -25.00
CA ASN A 617 7.42 -0.17 -23.60
C ASN A 617 6.78 -1.38 -22.92
N ASN A 618 7.60 -2.17 -22.23
CA ASN A 618 7.12 -3.26 -21.40
C ASN A 618 6.92 -2.76 -19.96
N PHE A 619 5.69 -2.37 -19.63
CA PHE A 619 5.27 -1.91 -18.31
C PHE A 619 5.15 -3.02 -17.24
N THR A 620 5.51 -4.26 -17.56
CA THR A 620 5.63 -5.36 -16.58
C THR A 620 6.81 -5.09 -15.67
N HIS A 621 6.64 -5.10 -14.36
CA HIS A 621 7.76 -4.82 -13.47
C HIS A 621 8.79 -5.98 -13.47
N ASP A 622 10.04 -5.67 -13.80
CA ASP A 622 11.17 -6.59 -13.72
C ASP A 622 12.45 -5.77 -13.50
N ARG A 623 13.12 -6.05 -12.38
CA ARG A 623 14.31 -5.33 -11.92
C ARG A 623 15.53 -5.55 -12.82
N SER A 624 15.52 -6.56 -13.68
CA SER A 624 16.65 -6.89 -14.58
C SER A 624 16.60 -6.20 -15.95
N LYS A 625 15.55 -5.42 -16.24
CA LYS A 625 15.31 -4.85 -17.59
C LYS A 625 16.27 -3.76 -18.03
N ILE A 626 17.05 -3.17 -17.13
CA ILE A 626 17.99 -2.12 -17.53
C ILE A 626 19.20 -2.73 -18.23
N HIS A 627 19.46 -2.28 -19.47
CA HIS A 627 20.65 -2.66 -20.21
C HIS A 627 21.88 -1.86 -19.76
N CYS A 628 23.03 -2.52 -19.79
CA CYS A 628 24.33 -1.89 -19.59
C CYS A 628 24.96 -1.53 -20.95
N PRO A 629 25.69 -0.41 -21.05
CA PRO A 629 26.62 -0.19 -22.16
C PRO A 629 27.61 -1.37 -22.24
N SER A 630 28.04 -1.71 -23.45
CA SER A 630 29.02 -2.79 -23.67
C SER A 630 30.36 -2.23 -24.13
N GLU A 631 31.45 -2.98 -23.96
CA GLU A 631 32.76 -2.58 -24.49
C GLU A 631 32.74 -2.37 -26.02
N ALA A 632 31.91 -3.15 -26.73
CA ALA A 632 31.74 -3.03 -28.18
C ALA A 632 30.93 -1.79 -28.59
N SER A 633 30.14 -1.21 -27.68
CA SER A 633 29.31 -0.03 -27.93
C SER A 633 29.15 0.76 -26.63
N PRO A 634 30.20 1.49 -26.20
CA PRO A 634 30.22 2.20 -24.92
C PRO A 634 29.57 3.60 -25.02
N PHE A 635 28.86 3.90 -26.11
CA PHE A 635 28.33 5.22 -26.43
C PHE A 635 26.80 5.23 -26.41
N ILE A 636 26.22 6.40 -26.11
CA ILE A 636 24.82 6.67 -26.44
C ILE A 636 24.71 6.79 -27.97
N PHE A 637 23.73 6.10 -28.55
CA PHE A 637 23.56 6.08 -29.99
C PHE A 637 22.88 7.34 -30.53
N THR A 638 23.51 7.93 -31.53
CA THR A 638 23.03 9.02 -32.38
C THR A 638 23.03 8.54 -33.84
N LYS A 639 22.50 9.36 -34.75
CA LYS A 639 22.52 9.08 -36.19
C LYS A 639 23.92 8.73 -36.69
N THR A 640 24.91 9.54 -36.35
CA THR A 640 26.28 9.39 -36.87
C THR A 640 26.96 8.10 -36.41
N ASN A 641 26.84 7.73 -35.13
CA ASN A 641 27.54 6.55 -34.61
C ASN A 641 26.77 5.22 -34.79
N SER A 642 25.53 5.27 -35.28
CA SER A 642 24.69 4.07 -35.50
C SER A 642 25.05 3.29 -36.76
N PHE A 643 25.72 3.92 -37.74
CA PHE A 643 26.01 3.31 -39.05
C PHE A 643 27.47 2.87 -39.24
N HIS A 644 28.36 3.10 -38.25
CA HIS A 644 29.80 2.83 -38.38
C HIS A 644 30.29 1.47 -37.84
N SER A 645 29.43 0.61 -37.31
CA SER A 645 29.84 -0.70 -36.78
C SER A 645 29.67 -1.85 -37.79
N LEU A 646 30.43 -1.81 -38.88
CA LEU A 646 30.84 -3.02 -39.61
C LEU A 646 32.29 -2.84 -40.06
N PRO A 647 33.29 -3.40 -39.36
CA PRO A 647 34.60 -3.58 -39.95
C PRO A 647 34.49 -4.63 -41.07
N PRO A 648 35.11 -4.40 -42.25
CA PRO A 648 35.18 -5.38 -43.31
C PRO A 648 36.05 -6.55 -42.85
N VAL A 649 35.55 -7.78 -42.96
CA VAL A 649 36.37 -8.99 -42.77
C VAL A 649 37.38 -9.05 -43.93
N THR A 650 38.60 -8.61 -43.68
CA THR A 650 39.78 -8.87 -44.50
C THR A 650 40.29 -10.28 -44.21
N SER A 651 40.10 -11.20 -45.15
CA SER A 651 40.91 -12.43 -45.23
C SER A 651 42.35 -12.06 -45.61
N PRO A 652 43.40 -12.58 -44.92
CA PRO A 652 44.16 -13.68 -45.51
C PRO A 652 44.86 -14.68 -44.53
N THR A 653 44.77 -15.95 -44.91
CA THR A 653 45.85 -16.96 -45.07
C THR A 653 46.71 -17.43 -43.88
N THR A 654 46.34 -18.62 -43.38
CA THR A 654 47.17 -19.83 -43.13
C THR A 654 48.56 -19.74 -42.48
N SER A 655 48.74 -20.37 -41.32
CA SER A 655 49.51 -21.62 -41.21
C SER A 655 49.30 -22.35 -39.86
N SER A 656 49.20 -23.68 -40.01
CA SER A 656 49.08 -24.85 -39.13
C SER A 656 49.94 -24.87 -37.83
N PRO A 657 49.80 -25.83 -36.87
CA PRO A 657 49.52 -27.25 -37.12
C PRO A 657 48.71 -28.09 -36.08
N THR A 658 48.21 -29.22 -36.61
CA THR A 658 48.04 -30.58 -36.02
C THR A 658 47.00 -30.90 -34.92
N THR A 659 46.02 -31.71 -35.38
CA THR A 659 45.44 -32.95 -34.82
C THR A 659 44.84 -32.96 -33.40
N ALA A 660 43.50 -32.98 -33.35
CA ALA A 660 42.71 -33.51 -32.24
C ALA A 660 41.64 -34.49 -32.75
N ILE A 661 41.33 -35.45 -31.87
CA ILE A 661 40.61 -36.72 -32.01
C ILE A 661 39.09 -36.53 -32.25
N PRO A 662 38.40 -37.41 -33.00
CA PRO A 662 36.97 -37.29 -33.28
C PRO A 662 36.11 -37.89 -32.15
N LEU A 663 35.18 -37.09 -31.62
CA LEU A 663 34.11 -37.53 -30.71
C LEU A 663 32.79 -37.72 -31.46
N SER A 664 32.17 -38.87 -31.22
CA SER A 664 30.99 -39.41 -31.88
C SER A 664 29.67 -38.69 -31.56
N PRO A 665 28.61 -38.89 -32.37
CA PRO A 665 27.30 -38.24 -32.19
C PRO A 665 26.42 -38.97 -31.15
N CYS A 666 25.73 -38.20 -30.31
CA CYS A 666 24.66 -38.68 -29.44
C CYS A 666 23.28 -38.68 -30.17
N PRO A 667 22.31 -39.50 -29.70
CA PRO A 667 21.25 -40.13 -30.52
C PRO A 667 19.95 -39.28 -30.63
N PRO A 668 18.96 -39.71 -31.44
CA PRO A 668 17.90 -38.81 -31.92
C PRO A 668 16.83 -38.51 -30.87
N THR A 669 16.20 -37.36 -31.11
CA THR A 669 15.01 -36.83 -30.47
C THR A 669 13.91 -37.89 -30.29
N MET A 670 13.32 -37.95 -29.08
CA MET A 670 12.14 -38.76 -28.81
C MET A 670 11.01 -38.43 -29.81
N HIS A 671 10.48 -39.48 -30.45
CA HIS A 671 9.37 -39.36 -31.39
C HIS A 671 8.11 -38.78 -30.71
N LYS A 672 7.48 -37.80 -31.39
CA LYS A 672 6.31 -37.03 -30.94
C LYS A 672 5.06 -37.84 -30.51
N TRP A 673 5.07 -39.16 -30.72
CA TRP A 673 3.96 -40.06 -30.35
C TRP A 673 4.06 -40.61 -28.92
N VAL A 674 5.22 -40.55 -28.27
CA VAL A 674 5.41 -41.09 -26.91
C VAL A 674 4.50 -40.40 -25.87
N PRO A 675 4.33 -39.07 -25.85
CA PRO A 675 3.42 -38.41 -24.90
C PRO A 675 1.95 -38.82 -25.10
N VAL A 676 1.56 -39.09 -26.35
CA VAL A 676 0.19 -39.49 -26.70
C VAL A 676 -0.10 -40.90 -26.19
N ILE A 677 0.85 -41.83 -26.36
CA ILE A 677 0.70 -43.20 -25.84
C ILE A 677 0.65 -43.18 -24.30
N VAL A 678 1.51 -42.40 -23.65
CA VAL A 678 1.50 -42.26 -22.18
C VAL A 678 0.18 -41.67 -21.69
N GLY A 679 -0.37 -40.68 -22.39
CA GLY A 679 -1.69 -40.10 -22.08
C GLY A 679 -2.84 -41.10 -22.21
N VAL A 680 -2.87 -41.89 -23.28
CA VAL A 680 -3.92 -42.90 -23.51
C VAL A 680 -3.83 -44.03 -22.49
N VAL A 681 -2.62 -44.53 -22.19
CA VAL A 681 -2.42 -45.59 -21.18
C VAL A 681 -2.82 -45.10 -19.78
N SER A 682 -2.49 -43.86 -19.43
CA SER A 682 -2.87 -43.26 -18.14
C SER A 682 -4.39 -43.08 -18.01
N LEU A 683 -5.07 -42.71 -19.09
CA LEU A 683 -6.53 -42.59 -19.13
C LEU A 683 -7.20 -43.95 -18.94
N LEU A 684 -6.72 -44.99 -19.63
CA LEU A 684 -7.25 -46.34 -19.51
C LEU A 684 -7.01 -46.91 -18.10
N ALA A 685 -5.86 -46.64 -17.50
CA ALA A 685 -5.58 -47.01 -16.12
C ALA A 685 -6.52 -46.30 -15.13
N GLY A 686 -6.78 -45.00 -15.33
CA GLY A 686 -7.73 -44.23 -14.52
C GLY A 686 -9.16 -44.78 -14.59
N ILE A 687 -9.61 -45.16 -15.79
CA ILE A 687 -10.94 -45.78 -15.99
C ILE A 687 -11.02 -47.14 -15.28
N ALA A 688 -9.97 -47.97 -15.37
CA ALA A 688 -9.94 -49.27 -14.70
C ALA A 688 -9.99 -49.13 -13.17
N VAL A 689 -9.25 -48.16 -12.60
CA VAL A 689 -9.27 -47.87 -11.16
C VAL A 689 -10.65 -47.38 -10.71
N ALA A 690 -11.27 -46.47 -11.48
CA ALA A 690 -12.62 -46.00 -11.19
C ALA A 690 -13.64 -47.15 -11.23
N TRP A 691 -13.56 -48.02 -12.23
CA TRP A 691 -14.45 -49.18 -12.36
C TRP A 691 -14.30 -50.17 -11.19
N LEU A 692 -13.06 -50.45 -10.76
CA LEU A 692 -12.80 -51.29 -9.58
C LEU A 692 -13.36 -50.67 -8.29
N PHE A 693 -13.24 -49.36 -8.13
CA PHE A 693 -13.76 -48.64 -6.97
C PHE A 693 -15.30 -48.70 -6.93
N PHE A 694 -15.96 -48.45 -8.07
CA PHE A 694 -17.42 -48.54 -8.17
C PHE A 694 -17.95 -49.97 -7.99
N SER A 695 -17.26 -50.99 -8.55
CA SER A 695 -17.63 -52.40 -8.34
C SER A 695 -17.48 -52.84 -6.88
N CYS A 696 -16.43 -52.39 -6.18
CA CYS A 696 -16.25 -52.69 -4.75
C CYS A 696 -17.32 -52.02 -3.87
N CYS A 697 -17.72 -50.78 -4.21
CA CYS A 697 -18.81 -50.08 -3.53
C CYS A 697 -20.17 -50.73 -3.77
N GLN A 698 -20.41 -51.31 -4.96
CA GLN A 698 -21.65 -52.05 -5.26
C GLN A 698 -21.71 -53.41 -4.54
N ARG A 699 -20.59 -54.13 -4.44
CA ARG A 699 -20.52 -55.40 -3.70
C ARG A 699 -20.72 -55.22 -2.18
N ARG A 700 -20.33 -54.08 -1.61
CA ARG A 700 -20.60 -53.75 -0.20
C ARG A 700 -22.07 -53.44 0.12
N LYS A 701 -22.91 -53.15 -0.88
CA LYS A 701 -24.34 -52.88 -0.67
C LYS A 701 -25.26 -54.12 -0.75
N ASN A 702 -24.73 -55.29 -1.15
CA ASN A 702 -25.53 -56.51 -1.33
C ASN A 702 -25.40 -57.56 -0.20
N THR A 703 -24.94 -57.18 0.99
CA THR A 703 -24.94 -58.07 2.16
C THR A 703 -25.74 -57.48 3.31
N VAL A 704 -27.07 -57.63 3.24
CA VAL A 704 -27.98 -57.57 4.39
C VAL A 704 -28.78 -58.88 4.41
N PRO A 705 -28.83 -59.64 5.52
CA PRO A 705 -29.57 -60.89 5.61
C PRO A 705 -31.10 -60.68 5.69
N ARG A 706 -31.84 -61.60 5.08
CA ARG A 706 -33.31 -61.71 5.06
C ARG A 706 -33.92 -61.84 6.47
N GLY A 707 -35.08 -61.20 6.64
CA GLY A 707 -35.86 -61.16 7.87
C GLY A 707 -36.59 -62.44 8.26
N VAL A 708 -37.10 -62.42 9.50
CA VAL A 708 -38.03 -63.38 10.06
C VAL A 708 -39.40 -62.71 10.17
N GLU A 709 -40.38 -63.34 9.55
CA GLU A 709 -41.81 -63.02 9.52
C GLU A 709 -42.48 -63.45 10.84
N MET A 710 -43.38 -62.64 11.40
CA MET A 710 -44.43 -63.14 12.30
C MET A 710 -45.81 -62.58 11.92
N ARG A 711 -46.73 -63.52 11.80
CA ARG A 711 -48.16 -63.45 11.50
C ARG A 711 -48.95 -62.54 12.44
N GLY A 712 -50.12 -62.12 11.97
CA GLY A 712 -51.28 -61.88 12.86
C GLY A 712 -52.43 -61.13 12.21
N THR A 713 -53.46 -61.86 11.81
CA THR A 713 -54.77 -61.45 11.26
C THR A 713 -55.73 -60.81 12.27
N ASN A 714 -56.68 -60.03 11.74
CA ASN A 714 -58.03 -59.63 12.23
C ASN A 714 -58.06 -58.73 13.48
N PHE A 715 -58.77 -57.60 13.51
CA PHE A 715 -60.14 -57.29 13.06
C PHE A 715 -60.25 -55.89 12.43
#